data_AF-A0A6J4NQF7-F1
#
_entry.id   AF-A0A6J4NQF7-F1
#
_cell.length_a   1.000
_cell.length_b   1.000
_cell.length_c   1.000
_cell.angle_alpha   90.00
_cell.angle_beta   90.00
_cell.angle_gamma   90.00
#
_symmetry.space_group_name_H-M   'P 1'
#
loop_
_entity.id
_entity.type
_entity.pdbx_description
1 polymer ?
#
loop_
_entity_poly.entity_id
_entity_poly.type
_entity_poly.pdbx_seq_one_letter_code
_entity_poly.pdbx_strand_id
1 'polypeptide(L)'
;MKILRLFGLVLIFGLMIVKIQAEIFVAPKADLTVAADGSGDVKTVNEAINKVPANNKKRFVIAIKKGVYNEQVRIPADKPFVSLVGESAENTKLTFNISNKVAGSTSAAYAFYVAGHDFYAENITFENSFGQGSQAVAVLTEGDRLVFKNCRFLGWQDTLYAKNGRQYFENCYIEGHVDFIFGQAAAVFDNCTIHSKGDGYITAPMRFAADETSGYVFLNSKLTGENTDKGVFLGRPWRAFGRTVYLNTEMGAHIRPEGWNNWGKAENEKTAYFAEYNSKGAGAKMSERVKWIHQLSVEEAGKFAPENFLKGKDSWNPKTATGKWQETTKPDYKPVSWNDATKQPPLWYQTDEAARIADQVVLYQKDSGGWGKNIDMAAILTQADKDALVKSKSGGETTIDNGATYRQIEYLAQVITASLLKTSPPSNFPKYKEAFNRGLDFLFAAQYENGGYPQFFPLRKGYYTHITFNDNAMINVLKLMREIAKKKEDYTFVDEERRVKAEKAVEKALPLILKTQIEVNGAKTVWAAQYNENTLQPAPARKFEPISLTAGESVGIVRFLMYDSKPNQATIDAVEAAINWYRANKIEGIRWDRKNGENLVVKDKNAAPIWGRFYELKMMKPIFIGRDAVIHYDVMEIEAERRNGYAWYVSEPNELLEKDYPKWKAKIKKN
;
A
#
# COMPACT_ATOMS: atom_id res chain seq x y z
N MET A 1 -12.32 -53.60 -80.69
CA MET A 1 -13.05 -52.87 -81.75
C MET A 1 -13.61 -51.60 -81.13
N LYS A 2 -13.06 -50.43 -81.53
CA LYS A 2 -13.63 -49.06 -81.57
C LYS A 2 -14.56 -48.57 -80.40
N ILE A 3 -14.15 -47.53 -79.65
CA ILE A 3 -14.63 -46.10 -79.73
C ILE A 3 -15.89 -45.87 -78.83
N LEU A 4 -16.15 -44.82 -78.04
CA LEU A 4 -15.72 -43.41 -77.89
C LEU A 4 -16.03 -42.92 -76.45
N ARG A 5 -15.35 -41.85 -75.99
CA ARG A 5 -15.70 -41.01 -74.83
C ARG A 5 -16.88 -40.07 -75.12
N LEU A 6 -17.67 -39.68 -74.11
CA LEU A 6 -18.11 -38.28 -73.92
C LEU A 6 -18.61 -37.98 -72.48
N PHE A 7 -18.41 -36.72 -72.10
CA PHE A 7 -18.54 -36.04 -70.80
C PHE A 7 -19.97 -35.93 -70.22
N GLY A 8 -20.07 -35.73 -68.89
CA GLY A 8 -21.25 -35.12 -68.26
C GLY A 8 -21.29 -35.28 -66.73
N LEU A 9 -21.25 -34.16 -66.01
CA LEU A 9 -21.11 -33.98 -64.56
C LEU A 9 -22.49 -34.00 -63.85
N VAL A 10 -22.51 -34.28 -62.53
CA VAL A 10 -23.36 -33.68 -61.47
C VAL A 10 -24.29 -34.62 -60.63
N LEU A 11 -24.13 -34.45 -59.30
CA LEU A 11 -25.04 -34.67 -58.15
C LEU A 11 -25.23 -36.09 -57.57
N ILE A 12 -24.47 -36.40 -56.52
CA ILE A 12 -24.90 -37.30 -55.44
C ILE A 12 -24.98 -36.49 -54.15
N PHE A 13 -26.21 -36.35 -53.63
CA PHE A 13 -26.53 -35.82 -52.30
C PHE A 13 -26.13 -36.85 -51.25
N GLY A 14 -25.16 -36.54 -50.40
CA GLY A 14 -24.87 -37.28 -49.17
C GLY A 14 -25.36 -36.48 -47.96
N LEU A 15 -26.47 -36.90 -47.35
CA LEU A 15 -26.92 -36.38 -46.06
C LEU A 15 -25.92 -36.80 -44.95
N MET A 16 -25.09 -35.86 -44.50
CA MET A 16 -24.40 -35.96 -43.22
C MET A 16 -25.34 -35.48 -42.11
N ILE A 17 -25.79 -36.41 -41.25
CA ILE A 17 -26.43 -36.08 -39.98
C ILE A 17 -25.32 -35.59 -39.04
N VAL A 18 -25.23 -34.28 -38.85
CA VAL A 18 -24.41 -33.67 -37.79
C VAL A 18 -25.18 -33.80 -36.48
N LYS A 19 -24.75 -34.72 -35.61
CA LYS A 19 -25.16 -34.72 -34.20
C LYS A 19 -24.47 -33.55 -33.51
N ILE A 20 -25.21 -32.46 -33.30
CA ILE A 20 -24.82 -31.41 -32.36
C ILE A 20 -25.05 -31.96 -30.95
N GLN A 21 -23.99 -32.40 -30.28
CA GLN A 21 -24.01 -32.51 -28.82
C GLN A 21 -23.74 -31.11 -28.27
N ALA A 22 -24.81 -30.44 -27.81
CA ALA A 22 -24.66 -29.30 -26.94
C ALA A 22 -24.00 -29.80 -25.65
N GLU A 23 -22.77 -29.37 -25.37
CA GLU A 23 -22.22 -29.48 -24.03
C GLU A 23 -23.11 -28.64 -23.11
N ILE A 24 -23.88 -29.31 -22.25
CA ILE A 24 -24.61 -28.66 -21.18
C ILE A 24 -23.56 -28.08 -20.24
N PHE A 25 -23.40 -26.77 -20.23
CA PHE A 25 -22.66 -26.06 -19.20
C PHE A 25 -23.33 -26.37 -17.85
N VAL A 26 -22.71 -27.23 -17.04
CA VAL A 26 -23.11 -27.42 -15.65
C VAL A 26 -22.51 -26.25 -14.87
N ALA A 27 -23.31 -25.21 -14.65
CA ALA A 27 -22.92 -24.11 -13.78
C ALA A 27 -22.52 -24.67 -12.40
N PRO A 28 -21.46 -24.14 -11.75
CA PRO A 28 -21.13 -24.54 -10.39
C PRO A 28 -22.34 -24.40 -9.47
N LYS A 29 -22.49 -25.30 -8.50
CA LYS A 29 -23.57 -25.22 -7.50
C LYS A 29 -23.50 -23.84 -6.84
N ALA A 30 -24.53 -23.01 -7.07
CA ALA A 30 -24.62 -21.69 -6.49
C ALA A 30 -24.87 -21.78 -4.98
N ASP A 31 -24.23 -20.92 -4.21
CA ASP A 31 -24.53 -20.73 -2.78
C ASP A 31 -25.77 -19.85 -2.59
N LEU A 32 -26.04 -18.97 -3.57
CA LEU A 32 -27.16 -18.04 -3.56
C LEU A 32 -27.55 -17.63 -4.98
N THR A 33 -28.85 -17.49 -5.23
CA THR A 33 -29.42 -17.05 -6.51
C THR A 33 -30.09 -15.68 -6.39
N VAL A 34 -29.74 -14.77 -7.29
CA VAL A 34 -30.38 -13.47 -7.47
C VAL A 34 -31.34 -13.53 -8.64
N ALA A 35 -32.58 -13.08 -8.44
CA ALA A 35 -33.54 -12.91 -9.54
C ALA A 35 -34.45 -11.70 -9.29
N ALA A 36 -34.42 -10.73 -10.19
CA ALA A 36 -35.23 -9.51 -10.08
C ALA A 36 -36.75 -9.78 -10.03
N ASP A 37 -37.21 -10.88 -10.64
CA ASP A 37 -38.61 -11.31 -10.64
C ASP A 37 -39.05 -12.00 -9.32
N GLY A 38 -38.13 -12.21 -8.38
CA GLY A 38 -38.38 -12.88 -7.10
C GLY A 38 -38.31 -14.41 -7.15
N SER A 39 -37.91 -15.01 -8.27
CA SER A 39 -37.75 -16.46 -8.43
C SER A 39 -36.41 -17.02 -7.88
N GLY A 40 -35.63 -16.19 -7.20
CA GLY A 40 -34.35 -16.53 -6.56
C GLY A 40 -34.40 -16.34 -5.04
N ASP A 41 -33.26 -16.50 -4.36
CA ASP A 41 -33.14 -16.35 -2.90
C ASP A 41 -33.19 -14.89 -2.43
N VAL A 42 -32.82 -13.96 -3.33
CA VAL A 42 -32.85 -12.50 -3.12
C VAL A 42 -33.18 -11.79 -4.44
N LYS A 43 -33.63 -10.53 -4.38
CA LYS A 43 -34.00 -9.76 -5.57
C LYS A 43 -32.88 -8.90 -6.13
N THR A 44 -31.91 -8.52 -5.28
CA THR A 44 -30.85 -7.58 -5.63
C THR A 44 -29.47 -8.19 -5.42
N VAL A 45 -28.48 -7.68 -6.15
CA VAL A 45 -27.08 -8.08 -6.00
C VAL A 45 -26.53 -7.59 -4.67
N ASN A 46 -26.86 -6.38 -4.22
CA ASN A 46 -26.42 -5.91 -2.90
C ASN A 46 -26.93 -6.78 -1.74
N GLU A 47 -28.17 -7.31 -1.81
CA GLU A 47 -28.65 -8.29 -0.82
C GLU A 47 -27.82 -9.57 -0.82
N ALA A 48 -27.42 -10.06 -2.00
CA ALA A 48 -26.54 -11.22 -2.13
C ALA A 48 -25.16 -10.97 -1.51
N ILE A 49 -24.55 -9.82 -1.81
CA ILE A 49 -23.24 -9.44 -1.27
C ILE A 49 -23.27 -9.30 0.25
N ASN A 50 -24.36 -8.77 0.81
CA ASN A 50 -24.53 -8.65 2.26
C ASN A 50 -24.60 -10.01 2.97
N LYS A 51 -25.00 -11.08 2.27
CA LYS A 51 -25.05 -12.44 2.80
C LYS A 51 -23.70 -13.18 2.72
N VAL A 52 -22.72 -12.65 1.99
CA VAL A 52 -21.36 -13.21 1.98
C VAL A 52 -20.69 -12.94 3.34
N PRO A 53 -20.14 -13.96 4.01
CA PRO A 53 -19.46 -13.77 5.29
C PRO A 53 -18.27 -12.79 5.19
N ALA A 54 -18.09 -11.95 6.22
CA ALA A 54 -16.86 -11.16 6.34
C ALA A 54 -15.64 -12.08 6.54
N ASN A 55 -14.50 -11.68 6.00
CA ASN A 55 -13.24 -12.44 5.93
C ASN A 55 -13.43 -13.84 5.34
N ASN A 56 -14.27 -13.93 4.32
CA ASN A 56 -14.58 -15.17 3.64
C ASN A 56 -13.30 -15.91 3.21
N LYS A 57 -13.24 -17.23 3.43
CA LYS A 57 -12.06 -18.05 3.12
C LYS A 57 -12.32 -19.08 2.03
N LYS A 58 -13.56 -19.18 1.55
CA LYS A 58 -14.01 -20.16 0.56
C LYS A 58 -14.79 -19.45 -0.52
N ARG A 59 -14.77 -19.96 -1.75
CA ARG A 59 -15.52 -19.34 -2.85
C ARG A 59 -17.01 -19.32 -2.53
N PHE A 60 -17.63 -18.15 -2.63
CA PHE A 60 -19.07 -17.94 -2.48
C PHE A 60 -19.65 -17.58 -3.85
N VAL A 61 -20.44 -18.47 -4.43
CA VAL A 61 -20.98 -18.37 -5.79
C VAL A 61 -22.39 -17.79 -5.76
N ILE A 62 -22.53 -16.61 -6.37
CA ILE A 62 -23.80 -15.92 -6.56
C ILE A 62 -24.20 -16.08 -8.03
N ALA A 63 -25.24 -16.88 -8.26
CA ALA A 63 -25.87 -16.98 -9.57
C ALA A 63 -26.82 -15.80 -9.78
N ILE A 64 -26.80 -15.17 -10.95
CA ILE A 64 -27.64 -14.02 -11.27
C ILE A 64 -28.47 -14.36 -12.51
N LYS A 65 -29.78 -14.44 -12.35
CA LYS A 65 -30.69 -14.69 -13.48
C LYS A 65 -30.74 -13.49 -14.42
N LYS A 66 -31.15 -13.73 -15.67
CA LYS A 66 -31.41 -12.67 -16.66
C LYS A 66 -32.30 -11.57 -16.05
N GLY A 67 -31.96 -10.33 -16.35
CA GLY A 67 -32.63 -9.15 -15.81
C GLY A 67 -31.74 -7.91 -15.87
N VAL A 68 -32.36 -6.77 -15.59
CA VAL A 68 -31.67 -5.48 -15.40
C VAL A 68 -31.71 -5.13 -13.92
N TYR A 69 -30.53 -5.05 -13.30
CA TYR A 69 -30.34 -4.73 -11.89
C TYR A 69 -29.78 -3.31 -11.80
N ASN A 70 -30.64 -2.35 -11.45
CA ASN A 70 -30.27 -0.93 -11.35
C ASN A 70 -29.89 -0.56 -9.92
N GLU A 71 -28.62 -0.76 -9.59
CA GLU A 71 -28.08 -0.52 -8.25
C GLU A 71 -26.57 -0.25 -8.35
N GLN A 72 -26.07 0.63 -7.48
CA GLN A 72 -24.63 0.79 -7.29
C GLN A 72 -24.13 -0.35 -6.41
N VAL A 73 -23.22 -1.17 -6.90
CA VAL A 73 -22.77 -2.38 -6.20
C VAL A 73 -21.30 -2.28 -5.82
N ARG A 74 -20.97 -2.74 -4.61
CA ARG A 74 -19.59 -2.85 -4.13
C ARG A 74 -19.35 -4.22 -3.54
N ILE A 75 -18.26 -4.88 -3.96
CA ILE A 75 -17.64 -6.04 -3.31
C ILE A 75 -16.57 -5.49 -2.35
N PRO A 76 -16.83 -5.41 -1.04
CA PRO A 76 -15.89 -4.85 -0.08
C PRO A 76 -14.61 -5.69 0.06
N ALA A 77 -13.52 -5.07 0.53
CA ALA A 77 -12.22 -5.73 0.71
C ALA A 77 -12.27 -6.91 1.70
N ASP A 78 -13.14 -6.84 2.70
CA ASP A 78 -13.35 -7.91 3.69
C ASP A 78 -14.18 -9.09 3.15
N LYS A 79 -14.62 -9.06 1.88
CA LYS A 79 -15.35 -10.16 1.24
C LYS A 79 -14.60 -10.70 0.02
N PRO A 80 -13.44 -11.35 0.21
CA PRO A 80 -12.73 -12.00 -0.88
C PRO A 80 -13.47 -13.29 -1.34
N PHE A 81 -13.03 -13.86 -2.46
CA PHE A 81 -13.57 -15.10 -3.05
C PHE A 81 -15.04 -15.06 -3.47
N VAL A 82 -15.56 -13.89 -3.84
CA VAL A 82 -16.91 -13.80 -4.41
C VAL A 82 -16.87 -14.14 -5.90
N SER A 83 -17.79 -15.00 -6.34
CA SER A 83 -18.08 -15.25 -7.75
C SER A 83 -19.46 -14.70 -8.11
N LEU A 84 -19.55 -13.86 -9.15
CA LEU A 84 -20.82 -13.51 -9.79
C LEU A 84 -20.94 -14.25 -11.12
N VAL A 85 -21.98 -15.07 -11.28
CA VAL A 85 -22.18 -15.87 -12.50
C VAL A 85 -23.56 -15.56 -13.07
N GLY A 86 -23.58 -14.86 -14.20
CA GLY A 86 -24.82 -14.56 -14.92
C GLY A 86 -25.25 -15.70 -15.82
N GLU A 87 -26.54 -15.71 -16.18
CA GLU A 87 -27.07 -16.65 -17.19
C GLU A 87 -26.70 -16.27 -18.63
N SER A 88 -26.34 -15.00 -18.85
CA SER A 88 -26.06 -14.48 -20.19
C SER A 88 -25.37 -13.12 -20.09
N ALA A 89 -24.23 -12.99 -20.76
CA ALA A 89 -23.49 -11.74 -20.84
C ALA A 89 -24.36 -10.57 -21.33
N GLU A 90 -25.26 -10.81 -22.28
CA GLU A 90 -26.11 -9.78 -22.88
C GLU A 90 -27.37 -9.46 -22.06
N ASN A 91 -27.92 -10.47 -21.37
CA ASN A 91 -29.23 -10.37 -20.72
C ASN A 91 -29.16 -10.30 -19.19
N THR A 92 -27.97 -10.42 -18.60
CA THR A 92 -27.74 -10.24 -17.15
C THR A 92 -26.96 -8.94 -16.96
N LYS A 93 -27.68 -7.84 -16.72
CA LYS A 93 -27.09 -6.49 -16.73
C LYS A 93 -27.13 -5.83 -15.35
N LEU A 94 -25.95 -5.52 -14.82
CA LEU A 94 -25.77 -4.68 -13.65
C LEU A 94 -25.48 -3.25 -14.12
N THR A 95 -26.37 -2.31 -13.80
CA THR A 95 -26.30 -0.93 -14.30
C THR A 95 -26.47 0.09 -13.20
N PHE A 96 -25.84 1.24 -13.36
CA PHE A 96 -26.10 2.42 -12.55
C PHE A 96 -25.84 3.68 -13.37
N ASN A 97 -26.37 4.83 -12.95
CA ASN A 97 -26.17 6.10 -13.65
C ASN A 97 -25.53 7.11 -12.70
N ILE A 98 -24.22 7.28 -12.82
CA ILE A 98 -23.49 8.26 -12.01
C ILE A 98 -22.26 8.79 -12.75
N SER A 99 -22.06 10.11 -12.72
CA SER A 99 -20.86 10.75 -13.23
C SER A 99 -20.02 11.35 -12.12
N ASN A 100 -18.75 11.60 -12.43
CA ASN A 100 -17.83 12.34 -11.58
C ASN A 100 -18.40 13.68 -11.09
N LYS A 101 -19.09 14.43 -11.97
CA LYS A 101 -19.76 15.70 -11.59
C LYS A 101 -20.77 15.53 -10.45
N VAL A 102 -21.47 14.40 -10.41
CA VAL A 102 -22.47 14.09 -9.37
C VAL A 102 -21.82 13.44 -8.15
N ALA A 103 -20.95 12.46 -8.36
CA ALA A 103 -20.29 11.71 -7.29
C ALA A 103 -19.22 12.52 -6.55
N GLY A 104 -18.83 13.67 -7.11
CA GLY A 104 -17.75 14.49 -6.63
C GLY A 104 -16.36 13.97 -6.99
N SER A 105 -16.20 12.71 -7.45
CA SER A 105 -14.94 12.10 -7.90
C SER A 105 -15.12 10.98 -8.92
N THR A 106 -14.13 10.74 -9.79
CA THR A 106 -14.12 9.57 -10.70
C THR A 106 -14.15 8.26 -9.92
N SER A 107 -13.44 8.17 -8.78
CA SER A 107 -13.41 6.94 -7.97
C SER A 107 -14.73 6.66 -7.24
N ALA A 108 -15.57 7.68 -7.06
CA ALA A 108 -16.91 7.55 -6.47
C ALA A 108 -17.98 7.35 -7.56
N ALA A 109 -17.68 7.67 -8.82
CA ALA A 109 -18.59 7.56 -9.96
C ALA A 109 -18.60 6.15 -10.60
N TYR A 110 -18.56 5.10 -9.79
CA TYR A 110 -18.63 3.71 -10.25
C TYR A 110 -20.07 3.20 -10.29
N ALA A 111 -20.40 2.34 -11.25
CA ALA A 111 -21.58 1.49 -11.18
C ALA A 111 -21.28 0.23 -10.35
N PHE A 112 -20.14 -0.40 -10.61
CA PHE A 112 -19.67 -1.60 -9.90
C PHE A 112 -18.25 -1.42 -9.37
N TYR A 113 -18.01 -1.76 -8.10
CA TYR A 113 -16.68 -1.68 -7.49
C TYR A 113 -16.25 -3.01 -6.86
N VAL A 114 -15.11 -3.55 -7.30
CA VAL A 114 -14.45 -4.74 -6.74
C VAL A 114 -13.23 -4.37 -5.91
N ALA A 115 -13.38 -4.36 -4.58
CA ALA A 115 -12.25 -4.26 -3.64
C ALA A 115 -11.80 -5.64 -3.11
N GLY A 116 -12.71 -6.61 -3.04
CA GLY A 116 -12.40 -7.98 -2.58
C GLY A 116 -11.42 -8.71 -3.49
N HIS A 117 -10.43 -9.38 -2.90
CA HIS A 117 -9.46 -10.22 -3.62
C HIS A 117 -10.11 -11.51 -4.14
N ASP A 118 -9.48 -12.14 -5.15
CA ASP A 118 -9.90 -13.44 -5.70
C ASP A 118 -11.33 -13.44 -6.28
N PHE A 119 -11.79 -12.26 -6.70
CA PHE A 119 -13.08 -12.06 -7.33
C PHE A 119 -13.15 -12.73 -8.70
N TYR A 120 -14.31 -13.28 -9.01
CA TYR A 120 -14.61 -13.83 -10.32
C TYR A 120 -15.95 -13.30 -10.82
N ALA A 121 -16.01 -12.95 -12.10
CA ALA A 121 -17.27 -12.68 -12.79
C ALA A 121 -17.33 -13.39 -14.13
N GLU A 122 -18.50 -13.92 -14.47
CA GLU A 122 -18.75 -14.56 -15.76
C GLU A 122 -20.15 -14.27 -16.29
N ASN A 123 -20.29 -14.11 -17.60
CA ASN A 123 -21.57 -13.95 -18.30
C ASN A 123 -22.42 -12.79 -17.77
N ILE A 124 -21.80 -11.63 -17.52
CA ILE A 124 -22.47 -10.43 -16.98
C ILE A 124 -22.10 -9.19 -17.82
N THR A 125 -23.07 -8.29 -18.00
CA THR A 125 -22.82 -6.90 -18.41
C THR A 125 -22.71 -5.99 -17.19
N PHE A 126 -21.65 -5.21 -17.11
CA PHE A 126 -21.49 -4.07 -16.21
C PHE A 126 -21.62 -2.77 -17.02
N GLU A 127 -22.54 -1.90 -16.63
CA GLU A 127 -22.86 -0.68 -17.36
C GLU A 127 -22.88 0.55 -16.44
N ASN A 128 -22.24 1.63 -16.86
CA ASN A 128 -22.60 2.96 -16.37
C ASN A 128 -23.38 3.69 -17.45
N SER A 129 -24.67 3.88 -17.21
CA SER A 129 -25.64 4.42 -18.20
C SER A 129 -25.66 5.95 -18.26
N PHE A 130 -24.72 6.64 -17.61
CA PHE A 130 -24.64 8.11 -17.61
C PHE A 130 -24.55 8.72 -19.02
N GLY A 131 -23.79 8.12 -19.92
CA GLY A 131 -23.61 8.63 -21.28
C GLY A 131 -22.41 9.58 -21.44
N GLN A 132 -22.49 10.48 -22.42
CA GLN A 132 -21.43 11.45 -22.74
C GLN A 132 -21.43 12.66 -21.80
N GLY A 133 -20.29 13.35 -21.68
CA GLY A 133 -20.19 14.68 -21.07
C GLY A 133 -19.52 14.75 -19.68
N SER A 134 -19.09 13.60 -19.13
CA SER A 134 -18.30 13.51 -17.90
C SER A 134 -17.68 12.10 -17.77
N GLN A 135 -16.66 11.96 -16.92
CA GLN A 135 -16.17 10.64 -16.49
C GLN A 135 -17.29 9.87 -15.78
N ALA A 136 -17.46 8.59 -16.13
CA ALA A 136 -18.48 7.72 -15.55
C ALA A 136 -18.01 6.25 -15.63
N VAL A 137 -17.65 5.68 -14.48
CA VAL A 137 -16.99 4.37 -14.39
C VAL A 137 -18.03 3.26 -14.37
N ALA A 138 -17.95 2.31 -15.30
CA ALA A 138 -18.75 1.09 -15.26
C ALA A 138 -18.21 0.13 -14.20
N VAL A 139 -16.90 -0.11 -14.21
CA VAL A 139 -16.24 -0.98 -13.23
C VAL A 139 -14.98 -0.33 -12.67
N LEU A 140 -14.90 -0.24 -11.35
CA LEU A 140 -13.69 0.07 -10.60
C LEU A 140 -13.14 -1.22 -9.98
N THR A 141 -11.84 -1.43 -10.07
CA THR A 141 -11.17 -2.63 -9.54
C THR A 141 -9.95 -2.27 -8.70
N GLU A 142 -9.91 -2.74 -7.46
CA GLU A 142 -8.79 -2.53 -6.53
C GLU A 142 -8.26 -3.84 -5.94
N GLY A 143 -9.08 -4.90 -5.90
CA GLY A 143 -8.66 -6.22 -5.45
C GLY A 143 -7.57 -6.86 -6.32
N ASP A 144 -6.92 -7.89 -5.78
CA ASP A 144 -5.89 -8.68 -6.46
C ASP A 144 -6.44 -10.03 -6.91
N ARG A 145 -5.88 -10.57 -8.00
CA ARG A 145 -6.30 -11.84 -8.65
C ARG A 145 -7.76 -11.82 -9.11
N LEU A 146 -8.15 -10.76 -9.82
CA LEU A 146 -9.51 -10.62 -10.35
C LEU A 146 -9.62 -11.28 -11.72
N VAL A 147 -10.69 -12.02 -11.96
CA VAL A 147 -10.95 -12.70 -13.23
C VAL A 147 -12.33 -12.33 -13.76
N PHE A 148 -12.39 -11.95 -15.02
CA PHE A 148 -13.63 -11.65 -15.75
C PHE A 148 -13.67 -12.50 -17.02
N LYS A 149 -14.73 -13.29 -17.23
CA LYS A 149 -14.87 -14.15 -18.40
C LYS A 149 -16.18 -13.91 -19.13
N ASN A 150 -16.13 -13.72 -20.44
CA ASN A 150 -17.35 -13.47 -21.23
C ASN A 150 -18.21 -12.35 -20.62
N CYS A 151 -17.56 -11.30 -20.12
CA CYS A 151 -18.22 -10.13 -19.52
C CYS A 151 -18.22 -8.95 -20.49
N ARG A 152 -19.19 -8.05 -20.32
CA ARG A 152 -19.30 -6.80 -21.09
C ARG A 152 -19.12 -5.59 -20.18
N PHE A 153 -18.36 -4.60 -20.60
CA PHE A 153 -18.10 -3.37 -19.88
C PHE A 153 -18.54 -2.19 -20.73
N LEU A 154 -19.66 -1.56 -20.37
CA LEU A 154 -20.34 -0.57 -21.19
C LEU A 154 -20.28 0.81 -20.55
N GLY A 155 -19.76 1.78 -21.29
CA GLY A 155 -19.61 3.15 -20.81
C GLY A 155 -19.18 4.11 -21.92
N TRP A 156 -18.66 5.26 -21.51
CA TRP A 156 -18.13 6.30 -22.41
C TRP A 156 -16.73 6.72 -21.97
N GLN A 157 -16.59 7.85 -21.29
CA GLN A 157 -15.31 8.26 -20.72
C GLN A 157 -15.08 7.52 -19.39
N ASP A 158 -13.88 6.95 -19.22
CA ASP A 158 -13.45 6.24 -18.02
C ASP A 158 -14.23 4.93 -17.72
N THR A 159 -14.64 4.14 -18.74
CA THR A 159 -15.44 2.91 -18.57
C THR A 159 -14.88 1.92 -17.54
N LEU A 160 -13.62 1.51 -17.68
CA LEU A 160 -12.96 0.52 -16.83
C LEU A 160 -11.80 1.17 -16.08
N TYR A 161 -12.01 1.41 -14.79
CA TYR A 161 -10.97 1.86 -13.87
C TYR A 161 -10.25 0.64 -13.29
N ALA A 162 -9.26 0.15 -14.02
CA ALA A 162 -8.29 -0.87 -13.63
C ALA A 162 -7.31 -0.30 -12.57
N LYS A 163 -7.81 0.06 -11.39
CA LYS A 163 -7.10 0.90 -10.43
C LYS A 163 -5.87 0.21 -9.84
N ASN A 164 -5.98 -1.03 -9.37
CA ASN A 164 -4.87 -1.76 -8.77
C ASN A 164 -5.02 -3.30 -8.88
N GLY A 165 -4.00 -4.04 -8.45
CA GLY A 165 -4.00 -5.49 -8.39
C GLY A 165 -3.75 -6.15 -9.74
N ARG A 166 -3.72 -7.49 -9.74
CA ARG A 166 -3.56 -8.31 -10.93
C ARG A 166 -4.92 -8.77 -11.45
N GLN A 167 -5.13 -8.62 -12.75
CA GLN A 167 -6.45 -8.77 -13.36
C GLN A 167 -6.36 -9.51 -14.69
N TYR A 168 -7.30 -10.41 -14.94
CA TYR A 168 -7.39 -11.19 -16.18
C TYR A 168 -8.80 -11.09 -16.76
N PHE A 169 -8.89 -10.59 -17.98
CA PHE A 169 -10.12 -10.45 -18.75
C PHE A 169 -10.03 -11.39 -19.96
N GLU A 170 -10.97 -12.33 -20.08
CA GLU A 170 -10.97 -13.34 -21.13
C GLU A 170 -12.29 -13.33 -21.88
N ASN A 171 -12.24 -13.28 -23.22
CA ASN A 171 -13.43 -13.23 -24.07
C ASN A 171 -14.38 -12.06 -23.72
N CYS A 172 -13.84 -10.96 -23.22
CA CYS A 172 -14.64 -9.80 -22.80
C CYS A 172 -14.88 -8.81 -23.95
N TYR A 173 -15.97 -8.07 -23.83
CA TYR A 173 -16.25 -6.90 -24.68
C TYR A 173 -16.16 -5.64 -23.82
N ILE A 174 -15.34 -4.67 -24.24
CA ILE A 174 -15.16 -3.40 -23.52
C ILE A 174 -15.38 -2.26 -24.51
N GLU A 175 -16.28 -1.33 -24.18
CA GLU A 175 -16.55 -0.14 -25.01
C GLU A 175 -16.37 1.19 -24.27
N GLY A 176 -15.95 2.21 -24.99
CA GLY A 176 -15.81 3.56 -24.45
C GLY A 176 -15.24 4.56 -25.44
N HIS A 177 -14.83 5.74 -24.96
CA HIS A 177 -14.43 6.88 -25.78
C HIS A 177 -13.04 7.42 -25.40
N VAL A 178 -12.94 8.15 -24.29
CA VAL A 178 -11.67 8.73 -23.81
C VAL A 178 -11.20 7.98 -22.59
N ASP A 179 -9.94 7.56 -22.62
CA ASP A 179 -9.22 6.90 -21.52
C ASP A 179 -10.01 5.74 -20.90
N PHE A 180 -10.77 5.00 -21.72
CA PHE A 180 -11.81 4.13 -21.20
C PHE A 180 -11.28 2.84 -20.56
N ILE A 181 -9.98 2.58 -20.65
CA ILE A 181 -9.24 1.61 -19.83
C ILE A 181 -8.07 2.33 -19.14
N PHE A 182 -8.15 2.57 -17.83
CA PHE A 182 -7.20 3.42 -17.12
C PHE A 182 -6.95 2.98 -15.66
N GLY A 183 -5.87 3.47 -15.05
CA GLY A 183 -5.43 3.06 -13.71
C GLY A 183 -4.04 2.39 -13.67
N GLN A 184 -3.73 1.67 -12.59
CA GLN A 184 -2.39 1.11 -12.29
C GLN A 184 -2.39 -0.43 -12.12
N ALA A 185 -3.46 -1.13 -12.47
CA ALA A 185 -3.45 -2.58 -12.42
C ALA A 185 -2.38 -3.20 -13.34
N ALA A 186 -1.94 -4.41 -13.01
CA ALA A 186 -1.36 -5.32 -13.98
C ALA A 186 -2.52 -6.11 -14.59
N ALA A 187 -2.94 -5.76 -15.81
CA ALA A 187 -4.12 -6.36 -16.43
C ALA A 187 -3.80 -6.98 -17.79
N VAL A 188 -4.35 -8.17 -18.04
CA VAL A 188 -4.28 -8.82 -19.35
C VAL A 188 -5.69 -9.01 -19.91
N PHE A 189 -5.88 -8.57 -21.15
CA PHE A 189 -7.08 -8.72 -21.95
C PHE A 189 -6.79 -9.78 -23.03
N ASP A 190 -7.19 -11.02 -22.80
CA ASP A 190 -6.96 -12.17 -23.69
C ASP A 190 -8.22 -12.47 -24.51
N ASN A 191 -8.09 -12.45 -25.84
CA ASN A 191 -9.20 -12.68 -26.78
C ASN A 191 -10.40 -11.74 -26.57
N CYS A 192 -10.14 -10.47 -26.24
CA CYS A 192 -11.16 -9.47 -25.99
C CYS A 192 -11.49 -8.65 -27.25
N THR A 193 -12.70 -8.11 -27.32
CA THR A 193 -13.07 -7.06 -28.27
C THR A 193 -13.09 -5.71 -27.55
N ILE A 194 -12.30 -4.78 -28.05
CA ILE A 194 -12.18 -3.42 -27.53
C ILE A 194 -12.81 -2.47 -28.57
N HIS A 195 -13.89 -1.79 -28.18
CA HIS A 195 -14.74 -1.03 -29.07
C HIS A 195 -14.73 0.47 -28.75
N SER A 196 -14.19 1.27 -29.67
CA SER A 196 -14.13 2.72 -29.52
C SER A 196 -15.40 3.37 -30.08
N LYS A 197 -16.14 4.10 -29.24
CA LYS A 197 -17.42 4.75 -29.60
C LYS A 197 -17.27 6.15 -30.18
N GLY A 198 -16.03 6.62 -30.32
CA GLY A 198 -15.67 7.87 -30.96
C GLY A 198 -14.17 8.14 -30.88
N ASP A 199 -13.74 9.29 -31.38
CA ASP A 199 -12.35 9.74 -31.37
C ASP A 199 -11.77 9.79 -29.93
N GLY A 200 -10.53 9.36 -29.72
CA GLY A 200 -9.96 9.43 -28.38
C GLY A 200 -8.80 8.49 -28.11
N TYR A 201 -8.82 7.87 -26.94
CA TYR A 201 -7.72 7.08 -26.39
C TYR A 201 -8.27 5.82 -25.75
N ILE A 202 -7.75 4.66 -26.14
CA ILE A 202 -8.13 3.39 -25.54
C ILE A 202 -7.59 3.28 -24.11
N THR A 203 -6.29 3.52 -23.93
CA THR A 203 -5.63 3.31 -22.64
C THR A 203 -4.99 4.54 -22.03
N ALA A 204 -5.07 4.65 -20.70
CA ALA A 204 -4.37 5.65 -19.90
C ALA A 204 -3.69 5.02 -18.66
N PRO A 205 -2.55 4.32 -18.82
CA PRO A 205 -1.85 3.68 -17.71
C PRO A 205 -1.21 4.69 -16.74
N MET A 206 -1.35 4.42 -15.45
CA MET A 206 -0.90 5.21 -14.30
C MET A 206 0.31 4.55 -13.60
N ARG A 207 1.38 4.29 -14.35
CA ARG A 207 2.61 3.69 -13.83
C ARG A 207 3.65 4.78 -13.49
N PHE A 208 4.21 4.74 -12.28
CA PHE A 208 5.01 5.84 -11.74
C PHE A 208 6.52 5.59 -11.77
N ALA A 209 6.97 4.34 -11.85
CA ALA A 209 8.38 3.98 -11.85
C ALA A 209 8.67 2.77 -12.74
N ALA A 210 9.94 2.63 -13.13
CA ALA A 210 10.41 1.60 -14.05
C ALA A 210 10.37 0.17 -13.48
N ASP A 211 10.35 0.01 -12.16
CA ASP A 211 10.32 -1.27 -11.45
C ASP A 211 8.91 -1.74 -11.09
N GLU A 212 7.88 -0.89 -11.25
CA GLU A 212 6.49 -1.29 -11.05
C GLU A 212 6.07 -2.36 -12.08
N THR A 213 5.35 -3.39 -11.62
CA THR A 213 4.84 -4.49 -12.46
C THR A 213 3.52 -4.15 -13.16
N SER A 214 2.92 -3.01 -12.86
CA SER A 214 1.67 -2.51 -13.46
C SER A 214 1.75 -2.31 -14.98
N GLY A 215 0.60 -2.30 -15.66
CA GLY A 215 0.48 -2.08 -17.09
C GLY A 215 -0.55 -2.99 -17.74
N TYR A 216 -0.85 -2.69 -19.00
CA TYR A 216 -1.88 -3.40 -19.75
C TYR A 216 -1.29 -4.24 -20.87
N VAL A 217 -1.79 -5.46 -21.03
CA VAL A 217 -1.45 -6.35 -22.13
C VAL A 217 -2.74 -6.73 -22.85
N PHE A 218 -2.83 -6.42 -24.14
CA PHE A 218 -3.88 -6.90 -25.02
C PHE A 218 -3.31 -8.05 -25.83
N LEU A 219 -3.86 -9.24 -25.64
CA LEU A 219 -3.37 -10.47 -26.24
C LEU A 219 -4.46 -11.08 -27.11
N ASN A 220 -4.14 -11.43 -28.35
CA ASN A 220 -5.05 -12.08 -29.30
C ASN A 220 -6.40 -11.34 -29.45
N SER A 221 -6.39 -10.03 -29.22
CA SER A 221 -7.61 -9.22 -29.10
C SER A 221 -7.93 -8.51 -30.41
N LYS A 222 -9.11 -7.88 -30.47
CA LYS A 222 -9.57 -7.11 -31.62
C LYS A 222 -9.95 -5.69 -31.22
N LEU A 223 -9.46 -4.71 -31.99
CA LEU A 223 -9.84 -3.30 -31.86
C LEU A 223 -10.84 -2.95 -32.96
N THR A 224 -11.98 -2.41 -32.56
CA THR A 224 -13.07 -1.95 -33.44
C THR A 224 -13.48 -0.54 -33.04
N GLY A 225 -14.18 0.17 -33.92
CA GLY A 225 -14.69 1.48 -33.58
C GLY A 225 -15.81 1.98 -34.48
N GLU A 226 -16.58 2.91 -33.94
CA GLU A 226 -17.66 3.65 -34.58
C GLU A 226 -17.50 5.14 -34.27
N ASN A 227 -17.94 6.03 -35.17
CA ASN A 227 -17.87 7.49 -35.00
C ASN A 227 -16.45 8.05 -34.77
N THR A 228 -15.44 7.46 -35.42
CA THR A 228 -14.01 7.75 -35.21
C THR A 228 -13.39 8.53 -36.37
N ASP A 229 -14.04 9.59 -36.85
CA ASP A 229 -13.62 10.32 -38.06
C ASP A 229 -12.21 10.95 -37.95
N LYS A 230 -11.78 11.33 -36.73
CA LYS A 230 -10.43 11.85 -36.46
C LYS A 230 -9.46 10.76 -35.96
N GLY A 231 -9.97 9.55 -35.77
CA GLY A 231 -9.23 8.38 -35.38
C GLY A 231 -8.97 8.28 -33.87
N VAL A 232 -8.52 7.09 -33.47
CA VAL A 232 -8.29 6.70 -32.07
C VAL A 232 -6.82 6.34 -31.84
N PHE A 233 -6.28 6.78 -30.71
CA PHE A 233 -4.97 6.37 -30.22
C PHE A 233 -5.08 5.10 -29.36
N LEU A 234 -4.10 4.21 -29.50
CA LEU A 234 -3.91 3.01 -28.67
C LEU A 234 -3.74 3.34 -27.18
N GLY A 235 -3.20 4.52 -26.88
CA GLY A 235 -3.12 5.02 -25.51
C GLY A 235 -2.23 6.24 -25.33
N ARG A 236 -2.17 6.69 -24.08
CA ARG A 236 -1.32 7.80 -23.62
C ARG A 236 -0.91 7.64 -22.15
N PRO A 237 0.31 8.03 -21.75
CA PRO A 237 0.81 7.75 -20.41
C PRO A 237 0.24 8.79 -19.44
N TRP A 238 -0.74 8.39 -18.63
CA TRP A 238 -1.28 9.28 -17.60
C TRP A 238 -0.22 9.63 -16.55
N ARG A 239 0.72 8.72 -16.32
CA ARG A 239 1.97 8.95 -15.58
C ARG A 239 3.17 8.50 -16.42
N ALA A 240 4.33 9.10 -16.15
CA ALA A 240 5.50 9.08 -17.04
C ALA A 240 5.93 7.66 -17.48
N PHE A 241 5.83 6.66 -16.59
CA PHE A 241 6.26 5.29 -16.87
C PHE A 241 5.13 4.38 -17.39
N GLY A 242 4.03 4.98 -17.88
CA GLY A 242 2.87 4.28 -18.42
C GLY A 242 3.24 3.12 -19.33
N ARG A 243 2.61 1.95 -19.11
CA ARG A 243 2.90 0.73 -19.87
C ARG A 243 1.65 0.11 -20.47
N THR A 244 1.66 -0.04 -21.79
CA THR A 244 0.63 -0.75 -22.56
C THR A 244 1.29 -1.54 -23.67
N VAL A 245 0.87 -2.79 -23.85
CA VAL A 245 1.45 -3.72 -24.82
C VAL A 245 0.32 -4.36 -25.64
N TYR A 246 0.42 -4.35 -26.97
CA TYR A 246 -0.50 -5.06 -27.87
C TYR A 246 0.23 -6.22 -28.55
N LEU A 247 -0.27 -7.44 -28.36
CA LEU A 247 0.30 -8.69 -28.86
C LEU A 247 -0.74 -9.42 -29.72
N ASN A 248 -0.36 -9.79 -30.94
CA ASN A 248 -1.22 -10.53 -31.88
C ASN A 248 -2.62 -9.90 -32.04
N THR A 249 -2.70 -8.58 -32.03
CA THR A 249 -3.98 -7.85 -32.01
C THR A 249 -4.42 -7.47 -33.42
N GLU A 250 -5.69 -7.72 -33.75
CA GLU A 250 -6.31 -7.22 -34.98
C GLU A 250 -6.76 -5.76 -34.77
N MET A 251 -6.16 -4.83 -35.51
CA MET A 251 -6.40 -3.39 -35.41
C MET A 251 -7.20 -2.88 -36.61
N GLY A 252 -8.42 -2.40 -36.36
CA GLY A 252 -9.26 -1.77 -37.37
C GLY A 252 -8.71 -0.44 -37.91
N ALA A 253 -9.24 0.03 -39.05
CA ALA A 253 -8.76 1.22 -39.75
C ALA A 253 -8.92 2.55 -38.98
N HIS A 254 -9.72 2.56 -37.91
CA HIS A 254 -9.94 3.72 -37.04
C HIS A 254 -8.71 4.06 -36.17
N ILE A 255 -7.76 3.12 -36.00
CA ILE A 255 -6.54 3.39 -35.24
C ILE A 255 -5.65 4.32 -36.05
N ARG A 256 -5.26 5.42 -35.40
CA ARG A 256 -4.37 6.41 -36.00
C ARG A 256 -3.02 5.81 -36.39
N PRO A 257 -2.42 6.21 -37.53
CA PRO A 257 -1.11 5.71 -37.93
C PRO A 257 -0.02 5.93 -36.88
N GLU A 258 -0.04 7.09 -36.20
CA GLU A 258 0.91 7.43 -35.13
C GLU A 258 0.81 6.44 -33.94
N GLY A 259 -0.37 5.85 -33.75
CA GLY A 259 -0.69 4.85 -32.73
C GLY A 259 -0.81 5.43 -31.32
N TRP A 260 0.16 6.23 -30.88
CA TRP A 260 0.32 6.61 -29.48
C TRP A 260 0.47 8.12 -29.28
N ASN A 261 0.05 8.61 -28.12
CA ASN A 261 0.19 10.01 -27.74
C ASN A 261 1.01 10.12 -26.44
N ASN A 262 1.92 11.08 -26.38
CA ASN A 262 2.84 11.27 -25.24
C ASN A 262 2.24 12.08 -24.07
N TRP A 263 0.92 12.29 -24.05
CA TRP A 263 0.22 13.18 -23.11
C TRP A 263 0.61 14.66 -23.26
N GLY A 264 1.11 15.07 -24.43
CA GLY A 264 1.63 16.42 -24.65
C GLY A 264 2.95 16.70 -23.91
N LYS A 265 3.69 15.66 -23.53
CA LYS A 265 4.93 15.77 -22.76
C LYS A 265 6.04 14.93 -23.40
N ALA A 266 7.01 15.58 -24.03
CA ALA A 266 8.14 14.91 -24.67
C ALA A 266 8.99 14.06 -23.70
N GLU A 267 9.08 14.45 -22.43
CA GLU A 267 9.82 13.68 -21.41
C GLU A 267 9.22 12.28 -21.16
N ASN A 268 7.91 12.10 -21.40
CA ASN A 268 7.28 10.79 -21.26
C ASN A 268 7.79 9.81 -22.32
N GLU A 269 8.26 10.29 -23.49
CA GLU A 269 8.80 9.43 -24.56
C GLU A 269 10.07 8.68 -24.13
N LYS A 270 10.76 9.17 -23.10
CA LYS A 270 11.95 8.53 -22.53
C LYS A 270 11.63 7.44 -21.50
N THR A 271 10.40 7.43 -20.97
CA THR A 271 10.04 6.66 -19.76
C THR A 271 8.83 5.75 -19.93
N ALA A 272 7.88 6.10 -20.80
CA ALA A 272 6.75 5.26 -21.13
C ALA A 272 7.21 4.00 -21.88
N TYR A 273 6.54 2.88 -21.62
CA TYR A 273 6.78 1.60 -22.27
C TYR A 273 5.56 1.21 -23.09
N PHE A 274 5.48 1.72 -24.32
CA PHE A 274 4.42 1.36 -25.26
C PHE A 274 4.97 0.43 -26.33
N ALA A 275 4.34 -0.72 -26.49
CA ALA A 275 4.92 -1.80 -27.25
C ALA A 275 3.91 -2.58 -28.10
N GLU A 276 4.37 -3.10 -29.23
CA GLU A 276 3.56 -3.88 -30.16
C GLU A 276 4.34 -5.12 -30.66
N TYR A 277 3.63 -6.24 -30.84
CA TYR A 277 4.17 -7.48 -31.42
C TYR A 277 3.14 -8.16 -32.31
N ASN A 278 3.49 -8.41 -33.57
CA ASN A 278 2.72 -9.24 -34.50
C ASN A 278 1.22 -8.87 -34.63
N SER A 279 0.87 -7.61 -34.40
CA SER A 279 -0.47 -7.07 -34.65
C SER A 279 -0.71 -6.90 -36.15
N LYS A 280 -1.97 -7.04 -36.58
CA LYS A 280 -2.38 -7.07 -37.99
C LYS A 280 -3.62 -6.22 -38.23
N GLY A 281 -4.00 -6.02 -39.50
CA GLY A 281 -5.18 -5.25 -39.88
C GLY A 281 -4.83 -3.83 -40.35
N ALA A 282 -5.82 -3.10 -40.84
CA ALA A 282 -5.63 -1.81 -41.50
C ALA A 282 -5.04 -0.72 -40.58
N GLY A 283 -5.24 -0.83 -39.26
CA GLY A 283 -4.68 0.08 -38.25
C GLY A 283 -3.28 -0.31 -37.73
N ALA A 284 -2.78 -1.51 -38.07
CA ALA A 284 -1.49 -2.03 -37.59
C ALA A 284 -0.32 -1.55 -38.45
N LYS A 285 -0.22 -0.25 -38.67
CA LYS A 285 0.78 0.39 -39.55
C LYS A 285 2.08 0.70 -38.82
N MET A 286 2.87 -0.34 -38.53
CA MET A 286 4.08 -0.23 -37.70
C MET A 286 5.09 0.82 -38.22
N SER A 287 5.26 0.94 -39.54
CA SER A 287 6.19 1.90 -40.15
C SER A 287 5.78 3.37 -39.97
N GLU A 288 4.52 3.65 -39.59
CA GLU A 288 3.97 5.00 -39.41
C GLU A 288 3.85 5.38 -37.91
N ARG A 289 4.24 4.49 -37.00
CA ARG A 289 4.19 4.74 -35.55
C ARG A 289 5.17 5.83 -35.12
N VAL A 290 4.84 6.50 -34.00
CA VAL A 290 5.79 7.38 -33.32
C VAL A 290 7.08 6.63 -32.94
N LYS A 291 8.24 7.27 -33.08
CA LYS A 291 9.55 6.59 -33.02
C LYS A 291 9.95 6.02 -31.65
N TRP A 292 9.29 6.43 -30.58
CA TRP A 292 9.65 6.07 -29.20
C TRP A 292 8.93 4.80 -28.70
N ILE A 293 8.17 4.10 -29.56
CA ILE A 293 7.58 2.80 -29.19
C ILE A 293 8.61 1.67 -29.23
N HIS A 294 8.28 0.57 -28.56
CA HIS A 294 9.05 -0.67 -28.57
C HIS A 294 8.41 -1.69 -29.53
N GLN A 295 9.10 -2.03 -30.60
CA GLN A 295 8.78 -3.20 -31.41
C GLN A 295 9.42 -4.41 -30.75
N LEU A 296 8.60 -5.34 -30.23
CA LEU A 296 9.13 -6.46 -29.45
C LEU A 296 9.63 -7.60 -30.34
N SER A 297 10.59 -8.39 -29.83
CA SER A 297 10.90 -9.73 -30.32
C SER A 297 9.91 -10.78 -29.77
N VAL A 298 10.00 -12.03 -30.26
CA VAL A 298 9.18 -13.14 -29.74
C VAL A 298 9.51 -13.45 -28.28
N GLU A 299 10.79 -13.39 -27.90
CA GLU A 299 11.25 -13.63 -26.53
C GLU A 299 10.78 -12.53 -25.58
N GLU A 300 10.79 -11.27 -26.03
CA GLU A 300 10.28 -10.14 -25.26
C GLU A 300 8.77 -10.20 -25.11
N ALA A 301 8.04 -10.53 -26.18
CA ALA A 301 6.60 -10.74 -26.14
C ALA A 301 6.20 -11.87 -25.16
N GLY A 302 6.99 -12.95 -25.08
CA GLY A 302 6.76 -14.07 -24.15
C GLY A 302 6.74 -13.67 -22.67
N LYS A 303 7.42 -12.57 -22.29
CA LYS A 303 7.41 -12.02 -20.91
C LYS A 303 6.04 -11.47 -20.52
N PHE A 304 5.23 -11.09 -21.50
CA PHE A 304 3.90 -10.53 -21.33
C PHE A 304 2.77 -11.57 -21.44
N ALA A 305 3.10 -12.87 -21.60
CA ALA A 305 2.12 -13.94 -21.50
C ALA A 305 1.43 -13.91 -20.11
N PRO A 306 0.12 -14.22 -20.00
CA PRO A 306 -0.63 -14.04 -18.75
C PRO A 306 0.00 -14.69 -17.52
N GLU A 307 0.47 -15.93 -17.65
CA GLU A 307 1.16 -16.70 -16.61
C GLU A 307 2.51 -16.13 -16.18
N ASN A 308 3.13 -15.28 -16.99
CA ASN A 308 4.40 -14.62 -16.69
C ASN A 308 4.16 -13.21 -16.14
N PHE A 309 3.30 -12.43 -16.79
CA PHE A 309 3.02 -11.04 -16.43
C PHE A 309 2.25 -10.94 -15.11
N LEU A 310 1.31 -11.87 -14.86
CA LEU A 310 0.45 -11.88 -13.67
C LEU A 310 0.98 -12.82 -12.57
N LYS A 311 2.14 -13.44 -12.77
CA LYS A 311 2.74 -14.44 -11.87
C LYS A 311 2.81 -13.98 -10.42
N GLY A 312 3.20 -12.72 -10.19
CA GLY A 312 3.47 -12.20 -8.86
C GLY A 312 4.45 -13.07 -8.06
N LYS A 313 4.45 -12.91 -6.74
CA LYS A 313 5.27 -13.74 -5.83
C LYS A 313 4.64 -15.10 -5.52
N ASP A 314 3.33 -15.20 -5.67
CA ASP A 314 2.52 -16.39 -5.40
C ASP A 314 2.42 -17.34 -6.60
N SER A 315 3.07 -17.02 -7.72
CA SER A 315 3.01 -17.79 -8.98
C SER A 315 1.59 -17.95 -9.53
N TRP A 316 0.74 -16.94 -9.34
CA TRP A 316 -0.62 -16.94 -9.85
C TRP A 316 -0.65 -17.15 -11.36
N ASN A 317 -1.43 -18.13 -11.81
CA ASN A 317 -1.69 -18.37 -13.22
C ASN A 317 -3.21 -18.29 -13.48
N PRO A 318 -3.71 -17.21 -14.11
CA PRO A 318 -5.13 -17.02 -14.33
C PRO A 318 -5.74 -17.99 -15.35
N LYS A 319 -4.94 -18.58 -16.25
CA LYS A 319 -5.45 -19.55 -17.26
C LYS A 319 -5.86 -20.89 -16.65
N THR A 320 -5.22 -21.25 -15.54
CA THR A 320 -5.54 -22.48 -14.80
C THR A 320 -6.72 -22.34 -13.85
N ALA A 321 -7.34 -21.15 -13.79
CA ALA A 321 -8.55 -20.90 -13.02
C ALA A 321 -9.84 -21.41 -13.73
N THR A 322 -9.72 -22.36 -14.66
CA THR A 322 -10.83 -22.89 -15.47
C THR A 322 -11.44 -24.15 -14.87
N GLY A 323 -12.73 -24.10 -14.52
CA GLY A 323 -13.61 -25.26 -14.31
C GLY A 323 -13.46 -26.06 -13.01
N LYS A 324 -12.25 -26.20 -12.48
CA LYS A 324 -12.01 -26.63 -11.10
C LYS A 324 -11.55 -25.41 -10.32
N TRP A 325 -12.51 -24.69 -9.75
CA TRP A 325 -12.28 -23.51 -8.93
C TRP A 325 -11.17 -23.84 -7.93
N GLN A 326 -10.00 -23.21 -8.09
CA GLN A 326 -8.84 -23.50 -7.27
C GLN A 326 -9.15 -23.10 -5.83
N GLU A 327 -9.68 -24.04 -5.05
CA GLU A 327 -9.65 -23.99 -3.58
C GLU A 327 -8.20 -24.03 -3.06
N THR A 328 -7.24 -24.31 -3.95
CA THR A 328 -5.83 -24.54 -3.62
C THR A 328 -4.95 -23.30 -3.65
N THR A 329 -5.39 -22.18 -4.24
CA THR A 329 -4.69 -20.91 -4.01
C THR A 329 -5.09 -20.41 -2.64
N LYS A 330 -4.36 -20.85 -1.61
CA LYS A 330 -4.40 -20.18 -0.32
C LYS A 330 -4.18 -18.69 -0.61
N PRO A 331 -5.12 -17.81 -0.22
CA PRO A 331 -4.91 -16.39 -0.42
C PRO A 331 -3.63 -16.01 0.32
N ASP A 332 -2.71 -15.34 -0.37
CA ASP A 332 -1.69 -14.53 0.31
C ASP A 332 -2.27 -13.17 0.75
N TYR A 333 -3.60 -13.09 0.93
CA TYR A 333 -4.24 -11.94 1.58
C TYR A 333 -4.01 -12.09 3.08
N LYS A 334 -2.96 -11.43 3.55
CA LYS A 334 -2.76 -11.15 4.96
C LYS A 334 -3.04 -9.66 5.15
N PRO A 335 -4.06 -9.29 5.96
CA PRO A 335 -4.21 -7.92 6.40
C PRO A 335 -2.88 -7.40 6.91
N VAL A 336 -2.53 -6.18 6.50
CA VAL A 336 -1.28 -5.55 6.94
C VAL A 336 -1.38 -5.34 8.45
N SER A 337 -0.34 -5.73 9.19
CA SER A 337 -0.29 -5.45 10.63
C SER A 337 -0.11 -3.96 10.88
N TRP A 338 -0.52 -3.43 12.04
CA TRP A 338 -0.25 -2.02 12.38
C TRP A 338 1.24 -1.66 12.28
N ASN A 339 2.13 -2.60 12.61
CA ASN A 339 3.57 -2.39 12.51
C ASN A 339 4.07 -2.22 11.07
N ASP A 340 3.38 -2.82 10.11
CA ASP A 340 3.72 -2.78 8.68
C ASP A 340 2.94 -1.70 7.94
N ALA A 341 1.79 -1.27 8.47
CA ALA A 341 0.92 -0.26 7.86
C ALA A 341 1.65 1.08 7.66
N THR A 342 2.51 1.48 8.59
CA THR A 342 3.31 2.73 8.50
C THR A 342 4.56 2.60 7.61
N LYS A 343 4.78 1.42 7.00
CA LYS A 343 5.97 1.12 6.18
C LYS A 343 5.59 0.81 4.73
N GLN A 344 4.33 1.07 4.37
CA GLN A 344 3.81 0.82 3.04
C GLN A 344 4.33 1.86 2.04
N PRO A 345 4.43 1.51 0.75
CA PRO A 345 4.83 2.46 -0.28
C PRO A 345 3.79 3.59 -0.43
N PRO A 346 4.17 4.81 -0.87
CA PRO A 346 3.28 5.98 -0.89
C PRO A 346 1.89 5.77 -1.53
N LEU A 347 1.81 4.99 -2.61
CA LEU A 347 0.54 4.73 -3.31
C LEU A 347 -0.39 3.79 -2.55
N TRP A 348 0.13 2.92 -1.69
CA TRP A 348 -0.69 2.04 -0.87
C TRP A 348 -1.61 2.85 0.06
N TYR A 349 -1.19 4.04 0.50
CA TYR A 349 -2.02 4.94 1.31
C TYR A 349 -3.23 5.53 0.54
N GLN A 350 -3.34 5.29 -0.77
CA GLN A 350 -4.52 5.61 -1.57
C GLN A 350 -5.57 4.49 -1.60
N THR A 351 -5.26 3.32 -1.04
CA THR A 351 -6.14 2.16 -1.03
C THR A 351 -7.25 2.28 0.01
N ASP A 352 -8.30 1.49 -0.19
CA ASP A 352 -9.38 1.32 0.77
C ASP A 352 -8.90 0.64 2.05
N GLU A 353 -7.91 -0.25 1.97
CA GLU A 353 -7.31 -0.86 3.15
C GLU A 353 -6.61 0.21 4.00
N ALA A 354 -5.87 1.12 3.37
CA ALA A 354 -5.26 2.23 4.09
C ALA A 354 -6.29 3.16 4.72
N ALA A 355 -7.38 3.47 3.99
CA ALA A 355 -8.48 4.27 4.49
C ALA A 355 -9.23 3.58 5.65
N ARG A 356 -9.47 2.26 5.56
CA ARG A 356 -10.08 1.46 6.63
C ARG A 356 -9.23 1.51 7.90
N ILE A 357 -7.91 1.36 7.76
CA ILE A 357 -6.99 1.45 8.89
C ILE A 357 -6.99 2.88 9.44
N ALA A 358 -7.05 3.92 8.61
CA ALA A 358 -7.15 5.32 9.06
C ALA A 358 -8.43 5.57 9.86
N ASP A 359 -9.58 5.05 9.40
CA ASP A 359 -10.84 5.10 10.15
C ASP A 359 -10.70 4.45 11.54
N GLN A 360 -10.00 3.32 11.64
CA GLN A 360 -9.74 2.67 12.92
C GLN A 360 -8.75 3.46 13.78
N VAL A 361 -7.70 4.05 13.20
CA VAL A 361 -6.78 4.95 13.92
C VAL A 361 -7.53 6.12 14.56
N VAL A 362 -8.46 6.75 13.84
CA VAL A 362 -9.34 7.80 14.39
C VAL A 362 -10.23 7.24 15.52
N LEU A 363 -10.76 6.03 15.36
CA LEU A 363 -11.60 5.40 16.36
C LEU A 363 -10.85 5.13 17.68
N TYR A 364 -9.59 4.71 17.60
CA TYR A 364 -8.73 4.47 18.76
C TYR A 364 -8.23 5.74 19.47
N GLN A 365 -8.33 6.92 18.83
CA GLN A 365 -7.89 8.18 19.44
C GLN A 365 -8.77 8.50 20.66
N LYS A 366 -8.14 8.83 21.80
CA LYS A 366 -8.83 9.23 23.03
C LYS A 366 -9.25 10.70 23.00
N ASP A 367 -10.08 11.11 23.96
CA ASP A 367 -10.53 12.50 24.06
C ASP A 367 -9.38 13.48 24.34
N SER A 368 -8.31 13.02 24.99
CA SER A 368 -7.06 13.78 25.18
C SER A 368 -6.35 14.14 23.87
N GLY A 369 -6.66 13.45 22.76
CA GLY A 369 -5.99 13.59 21.47
C GLY A 369 -4.84 12.59 21.26
N GLY A 370 -4.39 11.92 22.31
CA GLY A 370 -3.35 10.88 22.23
C GLY A 370 -3.89 9.47 21.93
N TRP A 371 -2.96 8.53 21.78
CA TRP A 371 -3.24 7.11 21.59
C TRP A 371 -2.59 6.24 22.66
N GLY A 372 -3.16 5.05 22.86
CA GLY A 372 -2.53 3.97 23.62
C GLY A 372 -1.46 3.22 22.81
N LYS A 373 -0.74 2.34 23.48
CA LYS A 373 0.35 1.52 22.89
C LYS A 373 -0.04 0.05 22.77
N ASN A 374 0.74 -0.70 21.98
CA ASN A 374 0.61 -2.16 21.83
C ASN A 374 -0.76 -2.62 21.29
N ILE A 375 -1.35 -1.83 20.39
CA ILE A 375 -2.64 -2.13 19.75
C ILE A 375 -2.37 -2.38 18.27
N ASP A 376 -2.87 -3.49 17.73
CA ASP A 376 -2.93 -3.69 16.29
C ASP A 376 -4.13 -2.92 15.72
N MET A 377 -3.93 -1.64 15.41
CA MET A 377 -4.97 -0.77 14.87
C MET A 377 -5.37 -1.13 13.43
N ALA A 378 -4.65 -2.06 12.79
CA ALA A 378 -5.01 -2.55 11.47
C ALA A 378 -5.90 -3.80 11.52
N ALA A 379 -5.98 -4.49 12.66
CA ALA A 379 -6.87 -5.63 12.84
C ALA A 379 -8.34 -5.23 12.54
N ILE A 380 -9.03 -6.02 11.73
CA ILE A 380 -10.40 -5.72 11.30
C ILE A 380 -11.34 -5.86 12.51
N LEU A 381 -12.04 -4.76 12.84
CA LEU A 381 -12.95 -4.71 13.98
C LEU A 381 -14.39 -5.12 13.65
N THR A 382 -15.02 -5.87 14.55
CA THR A 382 -16.47 -6.09 14.52
C THR A 382 -17.22 -4.81 14.91
N GLN A 383 -18.53 -4.75 14.65
CA GLN A 383 -19.33 -3.60 15.07
C GLN A 383 -19.35 -3.44 16.60
N ALA A 384 -19.42 -4.56 17.34
CA ALA A 384 -19.38 -4.54 18.80
C ALA A 384 -18.05 -3.97 19.34
N ASP A 385 -16.92 -4.31 18.71
CA ASP A 385 -15.61 -3.75 19.07
C ASP A 385 -15.59 -2.24 18.83
N LYS A 386 -16.15 -1.78 17.71
CA LYS A 386 -16.22 -0.35 17.40
C LYS A 386 -17.05 0.41 18.43
N ASP A 387 -18.22 -0.12 18.79
CA ASP A 387 -19.11 0.49 19.77
C ASP A 387 -18.46 0.55 21.17
N ALA A 388 -17.71 -0.49 21.55
CA ALA A 388 -16.94 -0.51 22.79
C ALA A 388 -15.84 0.56 22.79
N LEU A 389 -15.13 0.74 21.66
CA LEU A 389 -14.11 1.78 21.53
C LEU A 389 -14.70 3.19 21.68
N VAL A 390 -15.83 3.48 21.02
CA VAL A 390 -16.53 4.77 21.15
C VAL A 390 -16.85 5.07 22.62
N LYS A 391 -17.41 4.10 23.36
CA LYS A 391 -17.74 4.25 24.79
C LYS A 391 -16.52 4.46 25.68
N SER A 392 -15.34 4.02 25.23
CA SER A 392 -14.09 4.13 26.00
C SER A 392 -13.25 5.37 25.67
N LYS A 393 -13.73 6.29 24.83
CA LYS A 393 -12.95 7.47 24.41
C LYS A 393 -12.66 8.44 25.57
N SER A 394 -13.64 8.59 26.46
CA SER A 394 -13.52 9.37 27.70
C SER A 394 -12.81 8.53 28.76
N GLY A 395 -11.52 8.79 28.95
CA GLY A 395 -10.66 8.03 29.86
C GLY A 395 -9.79 6.96 29.17
N GLY A 396 -8.79 6.48 29.90
CA GLY A 396 -7.78 5.55 29.38
C GLY A 396 -6.40 6.19 29.23
N GLU A 397 -5.37 5.35 29.21
CA GLU A 397 -3.98 5.80 29.19
C GLU A 397 -3.53 6.19 27.78
N THR A 398 -2.94 7.38 27.64
CA THR A 398 -2.28 7.85 26.42
C THR A 398 -0.80 8.10 26.66
N THR A 399 0.02 7.78 25.66
CA THR A 399 1.48 7.69 25.83
C THR A 399 2.20 7.95 24.51
N ILE A 400 3.50 8.22 24.60
CA ILE A 400 4.44 8.23 23.48
C ILE A 400 5.33 6.98 23.46
N ASP A 401 5.18 6.09 24.44
CA ASP A 401 5.91 4.84 24.57
C ASP A 401 5.54 3.84 23.47
N ASN A 402 6.49 2.97 23.09
CA ASN A 402 6.30 1.93 22.06
C ASN A 402 5.69 2.43 20.73
N GLY A 403 5.98 3.66 20.33
CA GLY A 403 5.46 4.19 19.08
C GLY A 403 4.06 4.78 19.15
N ALA A 404 3.45 4.87 20.33
CA ALA A 404 2.14 5.46 20.48
C ALA A 404 2.13 6.96 20.18
N THR A 405 0.98 7.44 19.75
CA THR A 405 0.68 8.81 19.34
C THR A 405 1.42 9.27 18.08
N TYR A 406 2.75 9.32 18.05
CA TYR A 406 3.47 9.89 16.90
C TYR A 406 3.33 9.02 15.63
N ARG A 407 3.32 7.67 15.73
CA ARG A 407 3.14 6.81 14.55
C ARG A 407 1.72 6.91 13.98
N GLN A 408 0.72 7.13 14.82
CA GLN A 408 -0.65 7.37 14.38
C GLN A 408 -0.76 8.69 13.61
N ILE A 409 -0.09 9.73 14.10
CA ILE A 409 0.00 11.03 13.42
C ILE A 409 0.72 10.89 12.07
N GLU A 410 1.86 10.20 12.02
CA GLU A 410 2.58 9.89 10.78
C GLU A 410 1.70 9.14 9.77
N TYR A 411 1.00 8.10 10.22
CA TYR A 411 0.11 7.31 9.36
C TYR A 411 -1.04 8.15 8.79
N LEU A 412 -1.69 8.96 9.63
CA LEU A 412 -2.75 9.87 9.18
C LEU A 412 -2.19 10.89 8.16
N ALA A 413 -0.98 11.42 8.37
CA ALA A 413 -0.34 12.34 7.43
C ALA A 413 -0.14 11.71 6.05
N GLN A 414 0.32 10.46 6.00
CA GLN A 414 0.51 9.71 4.75
C GLN A 414 -0.82 9.48 4.02
N VAL A 415 -1.88 9.08 4.74
CA VAL A 415 -3.22 8.88 4.14
C VAL A 415 -3.84 10.21 3.69
N ILE A 416 -3.65 11.29 4.43
CA ILE A 416 -4.09 12.64 4.06
C ILE A 416 -3.38 13.09 2.79
N THR A 417 -2.05 13.04 2.76
CA THR A 417 -1.24 13.44 1.61
C THR A 417 -1.60 12.61 0.38
N ALA A 418 -1.70 11.30 0.52
CA ALA A 418 -2.13 10.40 -0.55
C ALA A 418 -3.56 10.72 -1.03
N SER A 419 -4.45 11.14 -0.13
CA SER A 419 -5.82 11.57 -0.47
C SER A 419 -5.87 12.90 -1.21
N LEU A 420 -4.96 13.84 -0.92
CA LEU A 420 -4.86 15.13 -1.61
C LEU A 420 -4.35 14.99 -3.05
N LEU A 421 -3.65 13.89 -3.37
CA LEU A 421 -3.25 13.56 -4.74
C LEU A 421 -4.41 12.99 -5.58
N LYS A 422 -5.55 12.64 -4.95
CA LYS A 422 -6.75 12.18 -5.65
C LYS A 422 -7.47 13.39 -6.23
N THR A 423 -8.05 13.22 -7.42
CA THR A 423 -8.89 14.25 -8.05
C THR A 423 -10.07 14.64 -7.17
N SER A 424 -10.49 13.75 -6.25
CA SER A 424 -11.27 14.14 -5.09
C SER A 424 -11.00 13.23 -3.88
N PRO A 425 -10.75 13.83 -2.70
CA PRO A 425 -10.39 13.09 -1.51
C PRO A 425 -11.59 12.31 -0.93
N PRO A 426 -11.35 11.25 -0.12
CA PRO A 426 -12.41 10.50 0.55
C PRO A 426 -13.28 11.38 1.45
N SER A 427 -14.56 11.03 1.65
CA SER A 427 -15.48 11.78 2.51
C SER A 427 -15.05 11.85 3.99
N ASN A 428 -14.27 10.88 4.48
CA ASN A 428 -13.70 10.89 5.84
C ASN A 428 -12.44 11.76 5.97
N PHE A 429 -11.94 12.35 4.87
CA PHE A 429 -10.74 13.19 4.88
C PHE A 429 -10.76 14.31 5.95
N PRO A 430 -11.88 15.05 6.17
CA PRO A 430 -11.93 16.04 7.25
C PRO A 430 -11.68 15.43 8.63
N LYS A 431 -12.20 14.23 8.90
CA LYS A 431 -11.99 13.52 10.18
C LYS A 431 -10.54 13.13 10.39
N TYR A 432 -9.84 12.72 9.33
CA TYR A 432 -8.42 12.38 9.41
C TYR A 432 -7.59 13.62 9.76
N LYS A 433 -7.87 14.75 9.11
CA LYS A 433 -7.19 16.01 9.40
C LYS A 433 -7.45 16.51 10.82
N GLU A 434 -8.69 16.38 11.30
CA GLU A 434 -9.04 16.70 12.69
C GLU A 434 -8.29 15.81 13.68
N ALA A 435 -8.28 14.49 13.49
CA ALA A 435 -7.57 13.56 14.36
C ALA A 435 -6.05 13.82 14.36
N PHE A 436 -5.47 14.08 13.19
CA PHE A 436 -4.07 14.48 13.04
C PHE A 436 -3.77 15.74 13.88
N ASN A 437 -4.59 16.78 13.73
CA ASN A 437 -4.44 18.04 14.46
C ASN A 437 -4.56 17.85 15.98
N ARG A 438 -5.55 17.07 16.44
CA ARG A 438 -5.71 16.74 17.87
C ARG A 438 -4.51 15.98 18.43
N GLY A 439 -3.90 15.12 17.62
CA GLY A 439 -2.66 14.42 17.98
C GLY A 439 -1.48 15.37 18.15
N LEU A 440 -1.32 16.34 17.24
CA LEU A 440 -0.30 17.38 17.39
C LEU A 440 -0.54 18.26 18.60
N ASP A 441 -1.78 18.69 18.82
CA ASP A 441 -2.15 19.52 19.96
C ASP A 441 -1.90 18.79 21.29
N PHE A 442 -2.14 17.48 21.34
CA PHE A 442 -1.74 16.61 22.46
C PHE A 442 -0.22 16.62 22.69
N LEU A 443 0.58 16.46 21.64
CA LEU A 443 2.04 16.46 21.77
C LEU A 443 2.57 17.84 22.20
N PHE A 444 2.02 18.93 21.67
CA PHE A 444 2.39 20.28 22.11
C PHE A 444 2.06 20.51 23.59
N ALA A 445 0.90 20.03 24.05
CA ALA A 445 0.51 20.13 25.46
C ALA A 445 1.35 19.24 26.39
N ALA A 446 1.89 18.13 25.89
CA ALA A 446 2.72 17.21 26.66
C ALA A 446 4.15 17.72 26.90
N GLN A 447 4.65 18.67 26.11
CA GLN A 447 6.02 19.15 26.23
C GLN A 447 6.21 20.02 27.48
N TYR A 448 7.22 19.69 28.28
CA TYR A 448 7.61 20.48 29.45
C TYR A 448 8.20 21.84 29.09
N GLU A 449 8.26 22.74 30.08
CA GLU A 449 8.87 24.05 29.94
C GLU A 449 10.38 24.04 29.65
N ASN A 450 11.07 22.95 29.99
CA ASN A 450 12.47 22.75 29.62
C ASN A 450 12.66 22.07 28.25
N GLY A 451 11.58 21.74 27.53
CA GLY A 451 11.61 21.10 26.21
C GLY A 451 11.52 19.58 26.23
N GLY A 452 11.48 18.95 27.41
CA GLY A 452 11.41 17.50 27.58
C GLY A 452 9.98 16.95 27.38
N TYR A 453 9.87 15.63 27.25
CA TYR A 453 8.58 14.94 27.13
C TYR A 453 8.43 13.84 28.18
N PRO A 454 7.29 13.76 28.89
CA PRO A 454 6.97 12.63 29.75
C PRO A 454 6.65 11.37 28.92
N GLN A 455 6.75 10.20 29.54
CA GLN A 455 6.33 8.95 28.89
C GLN A 455 4.81 8.90 28.69
N PHE A 456 4.03 9.40 29.65
CA PHE A 456 2.57 9.44 29.61
C PHE A 456 2.06 10.87 29.77
N PHE A 457 1.02 11.19 29.01
CA PHE A 457 0.31 12.45 29.14
C PHE A 457 -1.20 12.21 29.00
N PRO A 458 -2.09 12.75 29.86
CA PRO A 458 -1.80 13.51 31.09
C PRO A 458 -0.88 12.76 32.07
N LEU A 459 -0.19 13.51 32.94
CA LEU A 459 0.89 12.95 33.75
C LEU A 459 0.43 11.82 34.67
N ARG A 460 1.17 10.71 34.62
CA ARG A 460 1.04 9.56 35.51
C ARG A 460 2.15 9.62 36.57
N LYS A 461 1.81 9.41 37.84
CA LYS A 461 2.78 9.43 38.95
C LYS A 461 3.86 8.35 38.79
N GLY A 462 5.10 8.67 39.20
CA GLY A 462 6.25 7.76 39.15
C GLY A 462 7.21 8.13 38.02
N TYR A 463 8.02 7.17 37.56
CA TYR A 463 9.02 7.42 36.51
C TYR A 463 8.41 7.90 35.19
N TYR A 464 7.10 7.76 34.99
CA TYR A 464 6.39 8.20 33.79
C TYR A 464 6.44 9.73 33.58
N THR A 465 6.73 10.51 34.63
CA THR A 465 6.92 11.97 34.53
C THR A 465 8.30 12.34 34.01
N HIS A 466 9.27 11.44 34.01
CA HIS A 466 10.63 11.74 33.58
C HIS A 466 10.68 12.11 32.10
N ILE A 467 11.68 12.92 31.74
CA ILE A 467 12.05 13.17 30.35
C ILE A 467 12.49 11.83 29.76
N THR A 468 11.75 11.33 28.78
CA THR A 468 11.83 9.92 28.36
C THR A 468 12.47 9.78 26.98
N PHE A 469 13.74 9.38 26.94
CA PHE A 469 14.41 8.94 25.71
C PHE A 469 14.22 7.44 25.44
N ASN A 470 13.86 6.64 26.46
CA ASN A 470 13.58 5.21 26.35
C ASN A 470 12.70 4.88 25.12
N ASP A 471 13.05 3.81 24.41
CA ASP A 471 12.42 3.36 23.16
C ASP A 471 12.26 4.49 22.12
N ASN A 472 13.24 5.40 22.07
CA ASN A 472 13.27 6.63 21.28
C ASN A 472 12.02 7.53 21.42
N ALA A 473 11.27 7.45 22.53
CA ALA A 473 9.96 8.07 22.66
C ALA A 473 9.98 9.59 22.37
N MET A 474 10.73 10.36 23.15
CA MET A 474 10.89 11.80 22.91
C MET A 474 11.54 12.12 21.55
N ILE A 475 12.52 11.33 21.12
CA ILE A 475 13.26 11.60 19.89
C ILE A 475 12.39 11.45 18.64
N ASN A 476 11.52 10.44 18.61
CA ASN A 476 10.62 10.26 17.47
C ASN A 476 9.51 11.32 17.43
N VAL A 477 9.02 11.78 18.59
CA VAL A 477 8.15 12.97 18.65
C VAL A 477 8.86 14.18 18.05
N LEU A 478 10.10 14.46 18.47
CA LEU A 478 10.85 15.60 17.95
C LEU A 478 11.21 15.47 16.47
N LYS A 479 11.45 14.25 15.99
CA LYS A 479 11.66 13.97 14.56
C LYS A 479 10.41 14.34 13.76
N LEU A 480 9.22 13.88 14.19
CA LEU A 480 7.94 14.25 13.59
C LEU A 480 7.77 15.78 13.56
N MET A 481 8.01 16.46 14.68
CA MET A 481 7.93 17.93 14.74
C MET A 481 8.88 18.61 13.77
N ARG A 482 10.12 18.11 13.65
CA ARG A 482 11.10 18.65 12.71
C ARG A 482 10.69 18.45 11.26
N GLU A 483 10.16 17.29 10.90
CA GLU A 483 9.69 17.02 9.53
C GLU A 483 8.50 17.91 9.15
N ILE A 484 7.58 18.15 10.10
CA ILE A 484 6.47 19.11 9.95
C ILE A 484 7.00 20.54 9.76
N ALA A 485 7.90 21.00 10.63
CA ALA A 485 8.49 22.34 10.54
C ALA A 485 9.20 22.56 9.20
N LYS A 486 9.92 21.54 8.70
CA LYS A 486 10.63 21.60 7.41
C LYS A 486 9.74 21.39 6.18
N LYS A 487 8.41 21.29 6.33
CA LYS A 487 7.45 21.09 5.23
C LYS A 487 7.83 19.90 4.34
N LYS A 488 8.25 18.78 4.95
CA LYS A 488 8.49 17.54 4.20
C LYS A 488 7.19 17.13 3.49
N GLU A 489 7.29 16.39 2.38
CA GLU A 489 6.20 16.08 1.45
C GLU A 489 4.89 15.67 2.14
N ASP A 490 4.96 14.73 3.09
CA ASP A 490 3.81 14.20 3.86
C ASP A 490 3.14 15.22 4.79
N TYR A 491 3.74 16.41 5.00
CA TYR A 491 3.25 17.43 5.93
C TYR A 491 2.99 18.79 5.27
N THR A 492 3.00 18.84 3.94
CA THR A 492 2.73 20.07 3.17
C THR A 492 1.34 20.67 3.47
N PHE A 493 0.38 19.82 3.85
CA PHE A 493 -1.00 20.21 4.19
C PHE A 493 -1.17 20.85 5.57
N VAL A 494 -0.16 20.72 6.45
CA VAL A 494 -0.21 21.25 7.83
C VAL A 494 -0.30 22.77 7.78
N ASP A 495 -1.03 23.41 8.70
CA ASP A 495 -1.12 24.87 8.74
C ASP A 495 0.17 25.53 9.29
N GLU A 496 0.36 26.82 9.02
CA GLU A 496 1.57 27.53 9.44
C GLU A 496 1.68 27.66 10.96
N GLU A 497 0.54 27.82 11.67
CA GLU A 497 0.53 27.94 13.13
C GLU A 497 1.11 26.69 13.79
N ARG A 498 0.67 25.50 13.35
CA ARG A 498 1.18 24.21 13.84
C ARG A 498 2.63 23.97 13.42
N ARG A 499 3.05 24.41 12.24
CA ARG A 499 4.46 24.34 11.84
C ARG A 499 5.37 25.17 12.73
N VAL A 500 4.97 26.40 13.05
CA VAL A 500 5.72 27.28 13.96
C VAL A 500 5.77 26.68 15.37
N LYS A 501 4.67 26.08 15.84
CA LYS A 501 4.66 25.34 17.12
C LYS A 501 5.62 24.14 17.10
N ALA A 502 5.64 23.38 16.00
CA ALA A 502 6.55 22.25 15.83
C ALA A 502 8.02 22.69 15.77
N GLU A 503 8.32 23.80 15.10
CA GLU A 503 9.65 24.41 15.08
C GLU A 503 10.11 24.81 16.49
N LYS A 504 9.26 25.57 17.21
CA LYS A 504 9.52 25.97 18.60
C LYS A 504 9.70 24.78 19.53
N ALA A 505 8.94 23.70 19.34
CA ALA A 505 9.09 22.48 20.13
C ALA A 505 10.48 21.85 19.95
N VAL A 506 11.01 21.84 18.72
CA VAL A 506 12.37 21.36 18.42
C VAL A 506 13.43 22.31 18.98
N GLU A 507 13.26 23.62 18.82
CA GLU A 507 14.18 24.65 19.36
C GLU A 507 14.31 24.53 20.88
N LYS A 508 13.19 24.33 21.58
CA LYS A 508 13.14 24.18 23.04
C LYS A 508 13.84 22.91 23.52
N ALA A 509 13.75 21.83 22.76
CA ALA A 509 14.33 20.53 23.14
C ALA A 509 15.84 20.42 22.89
N LEU A 510 16.38 21.16 21.91
CA LEU A 510 17.80 21.05 21.53
C LEU A 510 18.77 21.39 22.69
N PRO A 511 18.65 22.54 23.40
CA PRO A 511 19.50 22.85 24.55
C PRO A 511 19.39 21.81 25.67
N LEU A 512 18.20 21.27 25.90
CA LEU A 512 17.96 20.21 26.90
C LEU A 512 18.71 18.93 26.55
N ILE A 513 18.66 18.49 25.28
CA ILE A 513 19.37 17.29 24.82
C ILE A 513 20.89 17.46 25.02
N LEU A 514 21.45 18.62 24.67
CA LEU A 514 22.88 18.89 24.88
C LEU A 514 23.23 18.93 26.38
N LYS A 515 22.38 19.56 27.20
CA LYS A 515 22.59 19.68 28.66
C LYS A 515 22.54 18.34 29.38
N THR A 516 21.70 17.41 28.91
CA THR A 516 21.51 16.08 29.51
C THR A 516 22.57 15.06 29.10
N GLN A 517 23.44 15.38 28.13
CA GLN A 517 24.55 14.49 27.78
C GLN A 517 25.46 14.26 28.99
N ILE A 518 25.62 13.00 29.38
CA ILE A 518 26.29 12.62 30.62
C ILE A 518 27.79 12.82 30.48
N GLU A 519 28.37 13.44 31.50
CA GLU A 519 29.81 13.62 31.63
C GLU A 519 30.33 12.70 32.73
N VAL A 520 31.39 11.95 32.41
CA VAL A 520 32.08 11.08 33.36
C VAL A 520 33.56 11.38 33.29
N ASN A 521 34.17 11.66 34.44
CA ASN A 521 35.60 11.99 34.57
C ASN A 521 36.05 13.11 33.61
N GLY A 522 35.23 14.15 33.43
CA GLY A 522 35.53 15.29 32.55
C GLY A 522 35.30 15.04 31.05
N ALA A 523 34.83 13.84 30.66
CA ALA A 523 34.56 13.50 29.27
C ALA A 523 33.05 13.32 29.03
N LYS A 524 32.52 14.00 28.01
CA LYS A 524 31.15 13.78 27.53
C LYS A 524 31.03 12.39 26.92
N THR A 525 29.90 11.74 27.18
CA THR A 525 29.62 10.36 26.78
C THR A 525 28.38 10.29 25.89
N VAL A 526 27.40 9.49 26.29
CA VAL A 526 26.08 9.36 25.67
C VAL A 526 25.00 9.77 26.69
N TRP A 527 23.76 9.29 26.54
CA TRP A 527 22.63 9.67 27.38
C TRP A 527 22.08 8.47 28.17
N ALA A 528 21.37 8.76 29.27
CA ALA A 528 20.51 7.81 29.96
C ALA A 528 19.16 7.69 29.25
N ALA A 529 18.43 6.60 29.53
CA ALA A 529 17.09 6.40 28.99
C ALA A 529 16.07 7.43 29.50
N GLN A 530 16.27 7.96 30.71
CA GLN A 530 15.40 8.99 31.26
C GLN A 530 16.10 9.90 32.26
N TYR A 531 15.55 11.10 32.40
CA TYR A 531 16.05 12.15 33.28
C TYR A 531 14.92 12.74 34.09
N ASN A 532 15.20 13.08 35.35
CA ASN A 532 14.24 13.79 36.17
C ASN A 532 13.90 15.15 35.51
N GLU A 533 12.61 15.40 35.36
CA GLU A 533 12.05 16.52 34.61
C GLU A 533 12.35 17.89 35.22
N ASN A 534 12.77 17.96 36.48
CA ASN A 534 13.09 19.21 37.16
C ASN A 534 14.61 19.40 37.30
N THR A 535 15.32 18.38 37.79
CA THR A 535 16.75 18.46 38.09
C THR A 535 17.65 18.18 36.89
N LEU A 536 17.11 17.56 35.84
CA LEU A 536 17.82 17.10 34.65
C LEU A 536 18.92 16.08 34.94
N GLN A 537 18.91 15.47 36.12
CA GLN A 537 19.80 14.38 36.47
C GLN A 537 19.27 13.06 35.89
N PRO A 538 20.17 12.12 35.50
CA PRO A 538 19.77 10.77 35.11
C PRO A 538 18.89 10.13 36.19
N ALA A 539 17.82 9.45 35.78
CA ALA A 539 16.85 8.86 36.68
C ALA A 539 16.62 7.36 36.38
N PRO A 540 16.34 6.54 37.40
CA PRO A 540 15.93 5.15 37.17
C PRO A 540 14.48 5.09 36.63
N ALA A 541 14.10 3.97 36.04
CA ALA A 541 12.73 3.70 35.64
C ALA A 541 12.16 2.50 36.41
N ARG A 542 12.04 1.33 35.77
CA ARG A 542 11.64 0.09 36.44
C ARG A 542 12.76 -0.38 37.37
N LYS A 543 12.47 -1.31 38.29
CA LYS A 543 13.47 -1.87 39.23
C LYS A 543 14.73 -2.43 38.53
N PHE A 544 14.56 -2.92 37.30
CA PHE A 544 15.63 -3.47 36.47
C PHE A 544 16.19 -2.46 35.44
N GLU A 545 15.91 -1.17 35.63
CA GLU A 545 16.42 -0.06 34.81
C GLU A 545 17.03 1.01 35.71
N PRO A 546 18.22 0.73 36.29
CA PRO A 546 18.92 1.68 37.14
C PRO A 546 19.44 2.87 36.31
N ILE A 547 19.93 3.89 37.01
CA ILE A 547 20.67 4.99 36.39
C ILE A 547 21.86 4.41 35.62
N SER A 548 21.82 4.56 34.30
CA SER A 548 22.78 3.98 33.37
C SER A 548 22.82 4.78 32.07
N LEU A 549 23.95 4.68 31.37
CA LEU A 549 24.07 5.11 29.98
C LEU A 549 23.36 4.09 29.08
N THR A 550 22.80 4.54 27.97
CA THR A 550 22.10 3.68 27.02
C THR A 550 22.70 3.76 25.63
N ALA A 551 23.18 2.62 25.12
CA ALA A 551 23.79 2.58 23.80
C ALA A 551 22.73 2.70 22.68
N GLY A 552 21.61 1.98 22.80
CA GLY A 552 20.57 1.95 21.76
C GLY A 552 19.84 3.29 21.59
N GLU A 553 19.30 3.85 22.67
CA GLU A 553 18.51 5.09 22.62
C GLU A 553 19.36 6.29 22.19
N SER A 554 20.63 6.29 22.59
CA SER A 554 21.57 7.34 22.21
C SER A 554 21.87 7.37 20.71
N VAL A 555 21.67 6.29 19.96
CA VAL A 555 21.80 6.31 18.49
C VAL A 555 20.75 7.24 17.88
N GLY A 556 19.51 7.19 18.37
CA GLY A 556 18.44 8.08 17.91
C GLY A 556 18.75 9.54 18.21
N ILE A 557 19.29 9.83 19.40
CA ILE A 557 19.70 11.19 19.80
C ILE A 557 20.80 11.72 18.87
N VAL A 558 21.84 10.92 18.61
CA VAL A 558 22.93 11.33 17.70
C VAL A 558 22.40 11.58 16.29
N ARG A 559 21.56 10.69 15.75
CA ARG A 559 20.92 10.88 14.44
C ARG A 559 20.06 12.14 14.38
N PHE A 560 19.35 12.45 15.47
CA PHE A 560 18.59 13.69 15.58
C PHE A 560 19.51 14.92 15.59
N LEU A 561 20.63 14.90 16.31
CA LEU A 561 21.60 16.01 16.32
C LEU A 561 22.31 16.20 14.96
N MET A 562 22.53 15.12 14.21
CA MET A 562 23.17 15.14 12.88
C MET A 562 22.23 15.56 11.72
N TYR A 563 20.98 15.93 12.00
CA TYR A 563 20.03 16.23 10.92
C TYR A 563 20.42 17.44 10.08
N ASP A 564 20.80 18.54 10.74
CA ASP A 564 21.07 19.82 10.07
C ASP A 564 22.45 19.81 9.39
N SER A 565 22.55 20.49 8.25
CA SER A 565 23.78 20.63 7.48
C SER A 565 24.71 21.74 7.97
N LYS A 566 24.24 22.55 8.93
CA LYS A 566 24.96 23.64 9.58
C LYS A 566 24.72 23.61 11.11
N PRO A 567 25.12 22.53 11.79
CA PRO A 567 24.98 22.44 13.24
C PRO A 567 25.91 23.46 13.93
N ASN A 568 25.54 23.91 15.12
CA ASN A 568 26.43 24.73 15.96
C ASN A 568 27.54 23.87 16.59
N GLN A 569 28.58 24.52 17.13
CA GLN A 569 29.73 23.83 17.69
C GLN A 569 29.36 22.88 18.84
N ALA A 570 28.48 23.29 19.76
CA ALA A 570 28.04 22.45 20.87
C ALA A 570 27.38 21.14 20.39
N THR A 571 26.61 21.19 19.31
CA THR A 571 26.04 20.01 18.66
C THR A 571 27.10 19.12 18.03
N ILE A 572 28.11 19.72 17.38
CA ILE A 572 29.24 18.97 16.81
C ILE A 572 30.00 18.25 17.93
N ASP A 573 30.36 18.95 18.99
CA ASP A 573 31.10 18.41 20.13
C ASP A 573 30.32 17.26 20.80
N ALA A 574 29.01 17.42 20.98
CA ALA A 574 28.14 16.39 21.54
C ALA A 574 28.11 15.12 20.68
N VAL A 575 27.99 15.27 19.35
CA VAL A 575 28.03 14.15 18.41
C VAL A 575 29.39 13.47 18.42
N GLU A 576 30.49 14.23 18.37
CA GLU A 576 31.83 13.66 18.37
C GLU A 576 32.17 12.93 19.68
N ALA A 577 31.73 13.46 20.82
CA ALA A 577 31.85 12.79 22.11
C ALA A 577 31.12 11.44 22.14
N ALA A 578 29.88 11.38 21.64
CA ALA A 578 29.11 10.14 21.55
C ALA A 578 29.77 9.12 20.61
N ILE A 579 30.29 9.57 19.46
CA ILE A 579 31.01 8.71 18.49
C ILE A 579 32.29 8.14 19.10
N ASN A 580 33.04 8.95 19.85
CA ASN A 580 34.22 8.49 20.57
C ASN A 580 33.85 7.49 21.66
N TRP A 581 32.75 7.73 22.39
CA TRP A 581 32.25 6.79 23.38
C TRP A 581 31.88 5.44 22.76
N TYR A 582 31.18 5.40 21.62
CA TYR A 582 30.85 4.13 20.94
C TYR A 582 32.11 3.38 20.51
N ARG A 583 33.11 4.07 19.95
CA ARG A 583 34.38 3.45 19.55
C ARG A 583 35.15 2.85 20.73
N ALA A 584 35.12 3.53 21.88
CA ALA A 584 35.82 3.09 23.09
C ALA A 584 35.11 1.94 23.83
N ASN A 585 33.79 1.84 23.70
CA ASN A 585 32.96 0.92 24.51
C ASN A 585 32.34 -0.24 23.71
N LYS A 586 32.79 -0.44 22.46
CA LYS A 586 32.37 -1.58 21.65
C LYS A 586 32.88 -2.89 22.24
N ILE A 587 32.07 -3.94 22.09
CA ILE A 587 32.40 -5.29 22.50
C ILE A 587 32.65 -6.10 21.23
N GLU A 588 33.87 -6.63 21.12
CA GLU A 588 34.32 -7.39 19.95
C GLU A 588 34.50 -8.87 20.31
N GLY A 589 34.51 -9.74 19.30
CA GLY A 589 34.80 -11.16 19.49
C GLY A 589 33.62 -11.98 20.04
N ILE A 590 32.43 -11.41 20.15
CA ILE A 590 31.21 -12.09 20.54
C ILE A 590 30.03 -11.72 19.63
N ARG A 591 29.05 -12.63 19.55
CA ARG A 591 27.74 -12.38 18.94
C ARG A 591 26.63 -12.74 19.93
N TRP A 592 25.57 -11.94 19.90
CA TRP A 592 24.33 -12.22 20.62
C TRP A 592 23.40 -13.03 19.72
N ASP A 593 23.23 -14.31 20.02
CA ASP A 593 22.52 -15.26 19.16
C ASP A 593 21.35 -15.92 19.89
N ARG A 594 20.31 -16.28 19.13
CA ARG A 594 19.16 -17.02 19.66
C ARG A 594 19.17 -18.44 19.13
N LYS A 595 19.40 -19.43 20.00
CA LYS A 595 19.40 -20.85 19.67
C LYS A 595 18.36 -21.59 20.51
N ASN A 596 17.50 -22.36 19.85
CA ASN A 596 16.46 -23.17 20.51
C ASN A 596 15.58 -22.39 21.51
N GLY A 597 15.29 -21.12 21.19
CA GLY A 597 14.46 -20.26 22.05
C GLY A 597 15.23 -19.51 23.15
N GLU A 598 16.52 -19.76 23.32
CA GLU A 598 17.38 -19.09 24.30
C GLU A 598 18.38 -18.14 23.65
N ASN A 599 18.57 -16.98 24.26
CA ASN A 599 19.63 -16.05 23.89
C ASN A 599 20.93 -16.42 24.62
N LEU A 600 22.03 -16.46 23.86
CA LEU A 600 23.35 -16.88 24.33
C LEU A 600 24.44 -15.94 23.78
N VAL A 601 25.50 -15.76 24.56
CA VAL A 601 26.74 -15.16 24.08
C VAL A 601 27.56 -16.23 23.38
N VAL A 602 27.85 -16.04 22.09
CA VAL A 602 28.69 -16.95 21.32
C VAL A 602 30.00 -16.24 20.96
N LYS A 603 31.14 -16.89 21.23
CA LYS A 603 32.46 -16.37 20.82
C LYS A 603 32.57 -16.44 19.29
N ASP A 604 32.86 -15.29 18.68
CA ASP A 604 33.04 -15.15 17.25
C ASP A 604 33.95 -13.94 16.96
N LYS A 605 35.20 -14.22 16.57
CA LYS A 605 36.21 -13.19 16.30
C LYS A 605 35.89 -12.31 15.07
N ASN A 606 35.00 -12.79 14.19
CA ASN A 606 34.63 -12.11 12.96
C ASN A 606 33.28 -11.39 13.08
N ALA A 607 32.60 -11.50 14.21
CA ALA A 607 31.35 -10.80 14.44
C ALA A 607 31.57 -9.28 14.43
N ALA A 608 30.62 -8.55 13.84
CA ALA A 608 30.57 -7.11 13.96
C ALA A 608 30.45 -6.72 15.45
N PRO A 609 31.02 -5.57 15.86
CA PRO A 609 30.96 -5.15 17.25
C PRO A 609 29.51 -5.00 17.75
N ILE A 610 29.32 -5.25 19.04
CA ILE A 610 28.04 -5.03 19.74
C ILE A 610 28.26 -4.17 20.99
N TRP A 611 27.18 -3.62 21.55
CA TRP A 611 27.23 -2.83 22.79
C TRP A 611 26.22 -3.38 23.78
N GLY A 612 26.52 -3.27 25.08
CA GLY A 612 25.50 -3.49 26.11
C GLY A 612 24.36 -2.48 25.95
N ARG A 613 23.12 -2.87 26.24
CA ARG A 613 22.02 -1.89 26.23
C ARG A 613 22.23 -0.82 27.29
N PHE A 614 22.75 -1.23 28.46
CA PHE A 614 23.04 -0.36 29.60
C PHE A 614 24.52 -0.41 29.99
N TYR A 615 25.08 0.73 30.36
CA TYR A 615 26.41 0.83 30.96
C TYR A 615 26.34 1.57 32.29
N GLU A 616 27.00 1.07 33.32
CA GLU A 616 27.12 1.80 34.58
C GLU A 616 28.14 2.94 34.49
N LEU A 617 27.85 4.03 35.19
CA LEU A 617 28.52 5.31 34.98
C LEU A 617 29.98 5.32 35.47
N LYS A 618 30.37 4.47 36.44
CA LYS A 618 31.67 4.62 37.11
C LYS A 618 32.80 3.92 36.35
N MET A 619 32.62 2.66 35.96
CA MET A 619 33.63 1.87 35.25
C MET A 619 33.35 1.73 33.75
N MET A 620 32.25 2.30 33.24
CA MET A 620 31.85 2.19 31.83
C MET A 620 31.74 0.73 31.36
N LYS A 621 31.19 -0.14 32.21
CA LYS A 621 30.96 -1.54 31.87
C LYS A 621 29.50 -1.81 31.50
N PRO A 622 29.26 -2.70 30.52
CA PRO A 622 27.93 -3.25 30.29
C PRO A 622 27.36 -3.84 31.59
N ILE A 623 26.08 -3.59 31.85
CA ILE A 623 25.37 -4.14 33.01
C ILE A 623 24.11 -4.89 32.59
N PHE A 624 23.78 -5.92 33.36
CA PHE A 624 22.63 -6.79 33.17
C PHE A 624 21.89 -6.90 34.51
N ILE A 625 20.55 -6.84 34.49
CA ILE A 625 19.75 -6.86 35.72
C ILE A 625 18.64 -7.89 35.61
N GLY A 626 18.63 -8.85 36.55
CA GLY A 626 17.57 -9.85 36.70
C GLY A 626 16.38 -9.33 37.49
N ARG A 627 15.45 -10.22 37.84
CA ARG A 627 14.32 -9.87 38.74
C ARG A 627 14.75 -9.58 40.18
N ASP A 628 15.95 -9.99 40.56
CA ASP A 628 16.56 -9.66 41.85
C ASP A 628 16.97 -8.18 41.97
N ALA A 629 16.95 -7.43 40.86
CA ALA A 629 17.36 -6.04 40.77
C ALA A 629 18.85 -5.82 41.15
N VAL A 630 19.69 -6.84 40.98
CA VAL A 630 21.14 -6.77 41.20
C VAL A 630 21.87 -6.50 39.88
N ILE A 631 22.94 -5.70 39.95
CA ILE A 631 23.80 -5.45 38.79
C ILE A 631 24.74 -6.64 38.59
N HIS A 632 24.61 -7.26 37.42
CA HIS A 632 25.51 -8.28 36.90
C HIS A 632 26.37 -7.72 35.76
N TYR A 633 27.56 -8.29 35.59
CA TYR A 633 28.49 -7.92 34.51
C TYR A 633 28.61 -9.01 33.44
N ASP A 634 27.95 -10.14 33.63
CA ASP A 634 27.77 -11.19 32.63
C ASP A 634 26.26 -11.47 32.49
N VAL A 635 25.76 -11.40 31.26
CA VAL A 635 24.35 -11.68 30.94
C VAL A 635 23.95 -13.12 31.26
N MET A 636 24.91 -14.03 31.37
CA MET A 636 24.65 -15.42 31.75
C MET A 636 24.34 -15.58 33.24
N GLU A 637 24.59 -14.56 34.07
CA GLU A 637 24.27 -14.56 35.50
C GLU A 637 22.80 -14.23 35.80
N ILE A 638 22.07 -13.64 34.84
CA ILE A 638 20.63 -13.35 35.00
C ILE A 638 19.77 -14.53 34.53
N GLU A 639 18.53 -14.62 35.03
CA GLU A 639 17.62 -15.71 34.71
C GLU A 639 17.21 -15.74 33.23
N ALA A 640 16.98 -16.95 32.70
CA ALA A 640 16.65 -17.17 31.29
C ALA A 640 15.42 -16.36 30.82
N GLU A 641 14.41 -16.17 31.68
CA GLU A 641 13.22 -15.38 31.36
C GLU A 641 13.56 -13.92 31.01
N ARG A 642 14.39 -13.26 31.82
CA ARG A 642 14.86 -11.89 31.55
C ARG A 642 15.88 -11.84 30.42
N ARG A 643 16.78 -12.81 30.34
CA ARG A 643 17.77 -12.92 29.26
C ARG A 643 17.10 -13.08 27.89
N ASN A 644 16.01 -13.82 27.81
CA ASN A 644 15.30 -14.15 26.57
C ASN A 644 14.21 -13.16 26.19
N GLY A 645 13.66 -12.44 27.18
CA GLY A 645 12.54 -11.50 27.03
C GLY A 645 12.95 -10.03 26.86
N TYR A 646 14.26 -9.71 26.94
CA TYR A 646 14.76 -8.36 26.81
C TYR A 646 16.00 -8.29 25.92
N ALA A 647 16.15 -7.19 25.18
CA ALA A 647 17.33 -6.93 24.36
C ALA A 647 18.45 -6.35 25.24
N TRP A 648 19.41 -7.18 25.65
CA TRP A 648 20.53 -6.80 26.50
C TRP A 648 21.77 -6.31 25.73
N TYR A 649 21.87 -6.67 24.45
CA TYR A 649 22.87 -6.15 23.53
C TYR A 649 22.20 -5.49 22.33
N VAL A 650 22.88 -4.48 21.78
CA VAL A 650 22.43 -3.68 20.63
C VAL A 650 23.55 -3.62 19.59
N SER A 651 23.17 -3.50 18.32
CA SER A 651 24.10 -3.45 17.16
C SER A 651 23.92 -2.20 16.30
N GLU A 652 22.89 -1.40 16.60
CA GLU A 652 22.54 -0.15 15.94
C GLU A 652 23.70 0.87 15.84
N PRO A 653 24.65 0.95 16.79
CA PRO A 653 25.79 1.85 16.64
C PRO A 653 26.71 1.52 15.44
N ASN A 654 26.69 0.30 14.90
CA ASN A 654 27.47 -0.05 13.71
C ASN A 654 27.08 0.82 12.50
N GLU A 655 25.78 0.90 12.17
CA GLU A 655 25.33 1.71 11.03
C GLU A 655 25.61 3.20 11.26
N LEU A 656 25.47 3.67 12.51
CA LEU A 656 25.81 5.04 12.88
C LEU A 656 27.28 5.35 12.58
N LEU A 657 28.20 4.48 12.99
CA LEU A 657 29.65 4.66 12.86
C LEU A 657 30.14 4.51 11.42
N GLU A 658 29.61 3.54 10.69
CA GLU A 658 30.11 3.15 9.36
C GLU A 658 29.48 3.97 8.22
N LYS A 659 28.25 4.46 8.41
CA LYS A 659 27.46 5.07 7.33
C LYS A 659 26.98 6.48 7.67
N ASP A 660 26.24 6.64 8.77
CA ASP A 660 25.55 7.90 9.04
C ASP A 660 26.53 9.03 9.41
N TYR A 661 27.44 8.77 10.36
CA TYR A 661 28.41 9.77 10.83
C TYR A 661 29.42 10.19 9.74
N PRO A 662 30.07 9.28 8.98
CA PRO A 662 30.96 9.68 7.89
C PRO A 662 30.26 10.54 6.84
N LYS A 663 29.01 10.18 6.49
CA LYS A 663 28.18 10.96 5.55
C LYS A 663 27.87 12.36 6.09
N TRP A 664 27.49 12.47 7.35
CA TRP A 664 27.24 13.76 8.00
C TRP A 664 28.51 14.62 8.09
N LYS A 665 29.65 14.04 8.52
CA LYS A 665 30.93 14.75 8.62
C LYS A 665 31.42 15.27 7.26
N ALA A 666 31.21 14.51 6.20
CA ALA A 666 31.48 14.97 4.83
C ALA A 666 30.55 16.11 4.39
N LYS A 667 29.28 16.10 4.83
CA LYS A 667 28.28 17.13 4.51
C LYS A 667 28.60 18.47 5.19
N ILE A 668 28.98 18.47 6.46
CA ILE A 668 29.26 19.70 7.21
C ILE A 668 30.61 20.33 6.85
N LYS A 669 31.58 19.56 6.32
CA LYS A 669 32.87 20.09 5.83
C LYS A 669 32.77 20.84 4.50
N LYS A 670 31.70 20.62 3.73
CA LYS A 670 31.48 21.25 2.41
C LYS A 670 30.78 22.61 2.51
N ASN A 671 30.28 22.96 3.70
CA ASN A 671 29.59 24.20 4.01
C ASN A 671 30.45 25.04 4.96
#